data_AF-A0A5N5LDD0-F1
#
_entry.id   AF-A0A5N5LDD0-F1
#
_cell.length_a   1.000
_cell.length_b   1.000
_cell.length_c   1.000
_cell.angle_alpha   90.00
_cell.angle_beta   90.00
_cell.angle_gamma   90.00
#
_symmetry.space_group_name_H-M   'P 1'
#
loop_
_entity.id
_entity.type
_entity.pdbx_description
1 polymer ?
#
loop_
_entity_poly.entity_id
_entity_poly.type
_entity_poly.pdbx_seq_one_letter_code
_entity_poly.pdbx_strand_id
1 'polypeptide(L)'
;MASSDPSRPATGYPFVPNGIQHPPPPTGTAYPYQAPPPQPPNPYYYNTNHPYPNQRATLLRRFIAAVIIFTVIFFTVLFICWLVIRPHLPEIRVTSLSVSSFNVSSSSSSVTGNWNARFQTRIPPFKQGKKNVTDINAEYGAMGSYIVGRAVDEINGDKRRGLVSFNLKIIADAVFKVGGFRARRRLLRVFCDDLAVGFSGNGGSGNLTGGARRWDIEVVRIAMASTHQAQVKILEVCQVTPSLNSIDSATELSFPLTFFDILFLKVTPAERLFFYKLTEATPSYFNSVILPKLKLSFSHTLLRFLPIAGNLIWPAQSTKPIILYALSDGVPLTIAQSDADFDHLSGTDVCEITESYPYVPQLSIITDSKASVLALQITLFPNQRISIGATVHHGVFDAKNVAMFIRAWAHVHKQFSENENADQITLLPELTPFLARTIIEDPDGIDMLYLNSWLGLNLPGLDTNHNTSLKLFKQAITDPHSKVRALVRLTLEDIKNLRERVLYQIEELHLDKETRPMHLSSFVLAYAYVFVCIFKAKGLGRDDKVVLGLTADCRARLGIPENYFGCCVMPFFVHMDPETVVQENGFLNVIERLSGIIARVNKGVLDGAKEKFAEFMAIRPGTLMVTVSGSPQFQIYKADFGWGMPRKVETPSIDKTGSISMQENADGRGGIEIGLVLLKHEMEIFKSLVVEGL
;
A
#
# COMPACT_ATOMS: atom_id res chain seq x y z
N MET A 1 10.41 69.19 6.66
CA MET A 1 10.04 70.58 6.29
C MET A 1 9.15 70.47 5.06
N ALA A 2 7.89 70.91 4.99
CA ALA A 2 7.13 71.88 5.80
C ALA A 2 5.60 71.68 5.58
N SER A 3 4.79 72.50 6.28
CA SER A 3 3.32 72.73 6.27
C SER A 3 2.53 71.90 7.32
N SER A 4 1.99 72.43 8.44
CA SER A 4 1.08 73.57 8.78
C SER A 4 -0.41 73.26 8.52
N ASP A 5 -1.18 72.82 9.55
CA ASP A 5 -2.21 73.60 10.32
C ASP A 5 -3.62 73.50 9.65
N PRO A 6 -4.80 73.85 10.24
CA PRO A 6 -5.32 73.97 11.62
C PRO A 6 -6.65 73.20 11.87
N SER A 7 -7.21 73.38 13.08
CA SER A 7 -8.66 73.40 13.42
C SER A 7 -9.31 72.16 14.08
N ARG A 8 -10.01 72.44 15.19
CA ARG A 8 -10.57 71.57 16.26
C ARG A 8 -12.04 71.19 15.97
N PRO A 9 -12.63 70.18 16.64
CA PRO A 9 -13.52 70.47 17.80
C PRO A 9 -13.43 69.41 18.93
N ALA A 10 -13.32 69.77 20.21
CA ALA A 10 -14.41 70.09 21.15
C ALA A 10 -15.40 68.93 21.39
N THR A 11 -15.23 68.20 22.50
CA THR A 11 -16.20 67.23 23.04
C THR A 11 -16.94 67.85 24.22
N GLY A 12 -18.27 68.00 24.08
CA GLY A 12 -19.16 68.48 25.12
C GLY A 12 -19.72 67.34 25.99
N TYR A 13 -20.04 67.66 27.24
CA TYR A 13 -20.97 66.91 28.08
C TYR A 13 -22.11 67.87 28.49
N PRO A 14 -23.38 67.42 28.52
CA PRO A 14 -24.51 68.31 28.73
C PRO A 14 -24.82 68.58 30.21
N PHE A 15 -25.35 69.79 30.38
CA PHE A 15 -25.86 70.48 31.54
C PHE A 15 -27.25 69.96 31.96
N VAL A 16 -27.53 69.91 33.29
CA VAL A 16 -28.88 69.75 33.86
C VAL A 16 -29.05 70.82 34.97
N PRO A 17 -30.22 71.49 35.09
CA PRO A 17 -30.36 72.72 35.86
C PRO A 17 -30.81 72.50 37.31
N ASN A 18 -30.55 73.51 38.14
CA ASN A 18 -30.88 73.58 39.56
C ASN A 18 -32.32 74.05 39.80
N GLY A 19 -32.99 73.51 40.83
CA GLY A 19 -34.09 74.18 41.55
C GLY A 19 -35.20 73.29 42.11
N ILE A 20 -35.25 73.11 43.43
CA ILE A 20 -36.39 73.32 44.38
C ILE A 20 -36.03 72.77 45.78
N GLN A 21 -36.54 73.44 46.83
CA GLN A 21 -36.10 73.50 48.24
C GLN A 21 -36.86 72.61 49.26
N HIS A 22 -36.23 72.47 50.45
CA HIS A 22 -36.74 72.29 51.85
C HIS A 22 -37.25 70.91 52.37
N PRO A 23 -37.28 70.63 53.71
CA PRO A 23 -36.70 71.30 54.92
C PRO A 23 -35.92 70.35 55.91
N PRO A 24 -35.27 70.88 56.99
CA PRO A 24 -34.57 70.10 58.04
C PRO A 24 -35.48 69.80 59.26
N PRO A 25 -35.22 68.75 60.08
CA PRO A 25 -34.69 68.96 61.46
C PRO A 25 -33.99 67.68 62.07
N PRO A 26 -33.67 67.60 63.39
CA PRO A 26 -32.82 68.46 64.21
C PRO A 26 -31.65 67.71 64.91
N THR A 27 -30.84 68.53 65.57
CA THR A 27 -29.71 68.28 66.49
C THR A 27 -30.07 67.62 67.83
N GLY A 28 -29.12 66.82 68.37
CA GLY A 28 -28.70 66.63 69.79
C GLY A 28 -29.76 66.56 70.91
N THR A 29 -29.72 65.61 71.84
CA THR A 29 -28.81 65.48 73.00
C THR A 29 -29.44 64.38 73.91
N ALA A 30 -28.73 63.53 74.67
CA ALA A 30 -28.08 63.86 75.94
C ALA A 30 -27.55 62.60 76.69
N TYR A 31 -26.26 62.63 77.08
CA TYR A 31 -25.67 62.26 78.39
C TYR A 31 -25.55 60.76 78.85
N PRO A 32 -24.75 60.42 79.90
CA PRO A 32 -23.32 60.06 79.80
C PRO A 32 -22.88 58.88 80.75
N TYR A 33 -21.54 58.62 80.81
CA TYR A 33 -20.76 57.75 81.73
C TYR A 33 -20.79 56.22 81.47
N GLN A 34 -19.66 55.47 81.50
CA GLN A 34 -18.49 55.53 82.39
C GLN A 34 -17.24 54.84 81.76
N ALA A 35 -16.02 55.27 82.11
CA ALA A 35 -14.74 54.80 81.57
C ALA A 35 -14.01 53.76 82.46
N PRO A 36 -13.16 52.88 81.88
CA PRO A 36 -11.99 52.31 82.57
C PRO A 36 -10.71 52.23 81.66
N PRO A 37 -9.54 51.77 82.15
CA PRO A 37 -8.34 52.52 82.53
C PRO A 37 -7.19 52.52 81.46
N PRO A 38 -6.07 53.28 81.66
CA PRO A 38 -5.04 53.45 80.64
C PRO A 38 -4.02 52.29 80.60
N GLN A 39 -3.67 51.83 79.40
CA GLN A 39 -2.56 50.89 79.15
C GLN A 39 -1.28 51.61 78.67
N PRO A 40 -0.08 51.17 79.09
CA PRO A 40 1.20 51.86 78.92
C PRO A 40 1.73 51.82 77.47
N PRO A 41 2.66 52.73 77.10
CA PRO A 41 3.11 52.89 75.72
C PRO A 41 4.01 51.72 75.30
N ASN A 42 3.55 50.94 74.31
CA ASN A 42 4.36 49.87 73.73
C ASN A 42 5.31 50.44 72.67
N PRO A 43 6.62 50.16 72.74
CA PRO A 43 7.63 50.82 71.94
C PRO A 43 7.54 50.42 70.45
N TYR A 44 7.67 51.42 69.59
CA TYR A 44 7.90 51.26 68.15
C TYR A 44 9.19 50.46 67.91
N TYR A 45 9.05 49.16 67.66
CA TYR A 45 10.10 48.39 67.01
C TYR A 45 10.14 48.77 65.54
N TYR A 46 11.19 49.49 65.14
CA TYR A 46 11.64 49.51 63.75
C TYR A 46 11.94 48.06 63.33
N ASN A 47 11.02 47.43 62.61
CA ASN A 47 11.31 46.16 61.94
C ASN A 47 11.96 46.46 60.59
N THR A 48 13.28 46.70 60.60
CA THR A 48 14.12 46.63 59.39
C THR A 48 14.29 45.16 59.00
N ASN A 49 13.23 44.53 58.53
CA ASN A 49 13.31 43.24 57.84
C ASN A 49 13.68 43.49 56.37
N HIS A 50 14.96 43.71 56.10
CA HIS A 50 15.51 43.42 54.79
C HIS A 50 15.27 41.93 54.50
N PRO A 51 14.62 41.55 53.38
CA PRO A 51 14.50 40.15 53.03
C PRO A 51 15.90 39.61 52.75
N TYR A 52 16.43 38.79 53.66
CA TYR A 52 17.62 37.99 53.40
C TYR A 52 17.38 37.19 52.11
N PRO A 53 18.25 37.29 51.09
CA PRO A 53 18.09 36.53 49.87
C PRO A 53 18.14 35.05 50.24
N ASN A 54 17.03 34.35 50.05
CA ASN A 54 16.92 32.93 50.33
C ASN A 54 17.88 32.18 49.41
N GLN A 55 19.11 31.92 49.89
CA GLN A 55 20.22 31.40 49.09
C GLN A 55 19.83 30.15 48.32
N ARG A 56 18.96 29.29 48.89
CA ARG A 56 18.45 28.08 48.24
C ARG A 56 17.54 28.38 47.04
N ALA A 57 16.69 29.40 47.12
CA ALA A 57 15.83 29.81 46.01
C ALA A 57 16.61 30.53 44.90
N THR A 58 17.64 31.31 45.26
CA THR A 58 18.55 31.95 44.30
C THR A 58 19.43 30.90 43.59
N LEU A 59 19.94 29.91 44.32
CA LEU A 59 20.69 28.77 43.77
C LEU A 59 19.80 27.91 42.85
N LEU A 60 18.55 27.63 43.25
CA LEU A 60 17.60 26.87 42.43
C LEU A 60 17.24 27.62 41.14
N ARG A 61 16.99 28.94 41.20
CA ARG A 61 16.75 29.75 39.99
C ARG A 61 17.97 29.78 39.07
N ARG A 62 19.18 29.90 39.62
CA ARG A 62 20.43 29.83 38.83
C ARG A 62 20.65 28.45 38.22
N PHE A 63 20.30 27.39 38.95
CA PHE A 63 20.37 26.01 38.46
C PHE A 63 19.37 25.77 37.32
N ILE A 64 18.10 26.19 37.48
CA ILE A 64 17.09 26.09 36.42
C ILE A 64 17.51 26.91 35.18
N ALA A 65 18.01 28.14 35.37
CA ALA A 65 18.52 28.95 34.27
C ALA A 65 19.71 28.28 33.56
N ALA A 66 20.63 27.67 34.31
CA ALA A 66 21.75 26.92 33.75
C ALA A 66 21.29 25.68 32.97
N VAL A 67 20.28 24.96 33.46
CA VAL A 67 19.68 23.82 32.75
C VAL A 67 19.04 24.29 31.44
N ILE A 68 18.25 25.37 31.45
CA ILE A 68 17.63 25.92 30.23
C ILE A 68 18.71 26.33 29.22
N ILE A 69 19.75 27.05 29.66
CA ILE A 69 20.86 27.45 28.80
C ILE A 69 21.55 26.23 28.20
N PHE A 70 21.83 25.20 29.01
CA PHE A 70 22.44 23.96 28.54
C PHE A 70 21.56 23.24 27.53
N THR A 71 20.25 23.17 27.76
CA THR A 71 19.28 22.57 26.83
C THR A 71 19.24 23.32 25.50
N VAL A 72 19.22 24.66 25.52
CA VAL A 72 19.27 25.49 24.31
C VAL A 72 20.58 25.28 23.54
N ILE A 73 21.71 25.27 24.24
CA ILE A 73 23.02 24.99 23.62
C ILE A 73 23.04 23.59 23.02
N PHE A 74 22.56 22.58 23.74
CA PHE A 74 22.50 21.20 23.27
C PHE A 74 21.66 21.07 21.99
N PHE A 75 20.45 21.65 21.96
CA PHE A 75 19.60 21.62 20.77
C PHE A 75 20.19 22.44 19.61
N THR A 76 20.88 23.54 19.91
CA THR A 76 21.56 24.35 18.88
C THR A 76 22.75 23.58 18.29
N VAL A 77 23.53 22.88 19.11
CA VAL A 77 24.60 21.99 18.64
C VAL A 77 24.02 20.84 17.83
N LEU A 78 22.93 20.20 18.26
CA LEU A 78 22.26 19.16 17.47
C LEU A 78 21.74 19.72 16.13
N PHE A 79 21.18 20.92 16.12
CA PHE A 79 20.69 21.57 14.91
C PHE A 79 21.83 21.95 13.96
N ILE A 80 22.94 22.48 14.47
CA ILE A 80 24.15 22.76 13.69
C ILE A 80 24.75 21.46 13.17
N CYS A 81 24.89 20.43 14.00
CA CYS A 81 25.33 19.10 13.58
C CYS A 81 24.41 18.53 12.50
N TRP A 82 23.10 18.70 12.63
CA TRP A 82 22.12 18.27 11.61
C TRP A 82 22.27 19.04 10.29
N LEU A 83 22.48 20.36 10.35
CA LEU A 83 22.76 21.19 9.17
C LEU A 83 24.10 20.81 8.51
N VAL A 84 25.14 20.55 9.30
CA VAL A 84 26.49 20.21 8.82
C VAL A 84 26.59 18.78 8.31
N ILE A 85 25.84 17.84 8.90
CA ILE A 85 25.83 16.42 8.52
C ILE A 85 24.83 16.16 7.38
N ARG A 86 23.98 17.12 6.97
CA ARG A 86 23.04 16.97 5.86
C ARG A 86 23.83 16.58 4.59
N PRO A 87 23.74 15.33 4.11
CA PRO A 87 24.52 14.90 2.97
C PRO A 87 23.96 15.61 1.73
N HIS A 88 24.82 16.32 1.00
CA HIS A 88 24.50 16.77 -0.34
C HIS A 88 24.31 15.54 -1.22
N LEU A 89 23.20 15.50 -1.97
CA LEU A 89 22.95 14.43 -2.91
C LEU A 89 24.02 14.44 -4.00
N PRO A 90 24.46 13.27 -4.51
CA PRO A 90 25.31 13.26 -5.69
C PRO A 90 24.57 13.92 -6.86
N GLU A 91 25.29 14.52 -7.80
CA GLU A 91 24.72 14.96 -9.07
C GLU A 91 25.05 13.88 -10.10
N ILE A 92 24.06 13.44 -10.90
CA ILE A 92 24.28 12.54 -12.03
C ILE A 92 24.08 13.30 -13.33
N ARG A 93 25.05 13.16 -14.24
CA ARG A 93 24.96 13.66 -15.61
C ARG A 93 25.19 12.51 -16.57
N VAL A 94 24.34 12.40 -17.57
CA VAL A 94 24.60 11.52 -18.72
C VAL A 94 25.44 12.35 -19.68
N THR A 95 26.72 11.99 -19.86
CA THR A 95 27.65 12.78 -20.68
C THR A 95 27.66 12.31 -22.13
N SER A 96 27.45 11.02 -22.36
CA SER A 96 27.25 10.47 -23.69
C SER A 96 26.32 9.27 -23.61
N LEU A 97 25.40 9.16 -24.55
CA LEU A 97 24.66 7.95 -24.84
C LEU A 97 24.89 7.65 -26.31
N SER A 98 25.37 6.46 -26.64
CA SER A 98 25.52 6.01 -28.01
C SER A 98 24.85 4.65 -28.15
N VAL A 99 24.15 4.45 -29.25
CA VAL A 99 23.56 3.16 -29.60
C VAL A 99 24.28 2.66 -30.84
N SER A 100 24.73 1.42 -30.86
CA SER A 100 25.29 0.76 -32.04
C SER A 100 24.48 -0.49 -32.38
N SER A 101 24.54 -0.94 -33.64
CA SER A 101 23.77 -2.09 -34.12
C SER A 101 22.25 -2.00 -33.87
N PHE A 102 21.72 -0.78 -33.80
CA PHE A 102 20.32 -0.48 -33.58
C PHE A 102 19.49 -0.87 -34.81
N ASN A 103 18.77 -1.98 -34.65
CA ASN A 103 17.86 -2.50 -35.64
C ASN A 103 16.51 -2.79 -35.00
N VAL A 104 15.46 -2.52 -35.77
CA VAL A 104 14.06 -2.67 -35.37
C VAL A 104 13.42 -3.51 -36.45
N SER A 105 12.97 -4.71 -36.10
CA SER A 105 12.40 -5.66 -37.05
C SER A 105 10.88 -5.66 -36.93
N SER A 106 10.19 -5.21 -37.98
CA SER A 106 8.73 -5.26 -38.08
C SER A 106 8.20 -6.68 -38.18
N SER A 107 8.97 -7.62 -38.77
CA SER A 107 8.54 -9.02 -38.92
C SER A 107 8.62 -9.83 -37.63
N SER A 108 9.54 -9.48 -36.72
CA SER A 108 9.73 -10.17 -35.43
C SER A 108 9.35 -9.33 -34.22
N SER A 109 8.78 -8.12 -34.42
CA SER A 109 8.41 -7.19 -33.34
C SER A 109 9.49 -7.03 -32.28
N SER A 110 10.74 -6.92 -32.72
CA SER A 110 11.91 -6.99 -31.84
C SER A 110 12.89 -5.86 -32.13
N VAL A 111 13.55 -5.37 -31.08
CA VAL A 111 14.68 -4.47 -31.20
C VAL A 111 15.97 -5.13 -30.77
N THR A 112 17.03 -4.84 -31.52
CA THR A 112 18.41 -5.19 -31.19
C THR A 112 19.24 -3.93 -31.18
N GLY A 113 20.13 -3.79 -30.21
CA GLY A 113 21.06 -2.68 -30.14
C GLY A 113 22.05 -2.84 -28.99
N ASN A 114 23.13 -2.09 -29.05
CA ASN A 114 24.11 -1.99 -27.98
C ASN A 114 24.15 -0.54 -27.52
N TRP A 115 23.67 -0.28 -26.31
CA TRP A 115 23.63 1.06 -25.71
C TRP A 115 24.88 1.24 -24.84
N ASN A 116 25.78 2.10 -25.26
CA ASN A 116 26.89 2.55 -24.42
C ASN A 116 26.52 3.90 -23.80
N ALA A 117 26.38 3.95 -22.48
CA ALA A 117 26.03 5.15 -21.77
C ALA A 117 27.15 5.52 -20.77
N ARG A 118 27.73 6.71 -20.96
CA ARG A 118 28.71 7.26 -20.03
C ARG A 118 28.00 8.17 -19.03
N PHE A 119 28.18 7.85 -17.76
CA PHE A 119 27.65 8.64 -16.66
C PHE A 119 28.81 9.31 -15.94
N GLN A 120 28.69 10.61 -15.73
CA GLN A 120 29.47 11.27 -14.72
C GLN A 120 28.68 11.21 -13.42
N THR A 121 29.14 10.36 -12.50
CA THR A 121 28.56 10.20 -11.19
C THR A 121 29.63 9.73 -10.22
N ARG A 122 29.63 10.31 -9.02
CA ARG A 122 30.47 9.83 -7.92
C ARG A 122 29.85 8.51 -7.44
N ILE A 123 30.48 7.35 -7.66
CA ILE A 123 30.46 6.09 -6.85
C ILE A 123 30.85 4.86 -7.72
N PRO A 124 32.07 4.30 -7.64
CA PRO A 124 32.19 2.83 -7.43
C PRO A 124 32.33 2.46 -5.93
N PRO A 125 32.52 1.19 -5.52
CA PRO A 125 32.75 0.83 -4.12
C PRO A 125 34.13 1.36 -3.70
N PHE A 126 34.19 2.58 -3.21
CA PHE A 126 35.42 3.14 -2.66
C PHE A 126 35.14 4.21 -1.59
N LYS A 127 36.11 4.38 -0.71
CA LYS A 127 36.11 5.38 0.34
C LYS A 127 36.44 6.75 -0.29
N GLN A 128 35.42 7.49 -0.71
CA GLN A 128 35.62 8.77 -1.39
C GLN A 128 35.85 9.92 -0.40
N GLY A 129 36.95 10.65 -0.56
CA GLY A 129 37.26 11.85 0.23
C GLY A 129 36.30 13.01 -0.08
N LYS A 130 36.20 13.99 0.83
CA LYS A 130 35.39 15.19 0.63
C LYS A 130 35.82 15.91 -0.66
N LYS A 131 34.85 16.32 -1.47
CA LYS A 131 35.02 17.08 -2.74
C LYS A 131 35.67 16.35 -3.92
N ASN A 132 35.88 15.02 -3.88
CA ASN A 132 36.45 14.28 -5.03
C ASN A 132 35.38 13.88 -6.09
N VAL A 133 35.77 13.74 -7.36
CA VAL A 133 34.90 13.32 -8.50
C VAL A 133 35.42 11.99 -9.08
N THR A 134 34.52 11.13 -9.57
CA THR A 134 34.86 9.84 -10.22
C THR A 134 33.86 9.59 -11.34
N ASP A 135 34.25 8.89 -12.39
CA ASP A 135 33.40 8.58 -13.55
C ASP A 135 32.98 7.10 -13.52
N ILE A 136 31.72 6.79 -13.92
CA ILE A 136 31.21 5.41 -14.05
C ILE A 136 30.81 5.16 -15.51
N ASN A 137 31.42 4.15 -16.11
CA ASN A 137 30.97 3.63 -17.41
C ASN A 137 29.98 2.49 -17.17
N ALA A 138 28.80 2.54 -17.80
CA ALA A 138 27.87 1.42 -17.81
C ALA A 138 27.47 1.09 -19.25
N GLU A 139 27.66 -0.17 -19.61
CA GLU A 139 27.29 -0.72 -20.92
C GLU A 139 26.00 -1.51 -20.77
N TYR A 140 25.00 -1.21 -21.60
CA TYR A 140 23.71 -1.89 -21.63
C TYR A 140 23.52 -2.53 -23.00
N GLY A 141 23.20 -3.81 -23.04
CA GLY A 141 22.84 -4.51 -24.28
C GLY A 141 21.37 -4.91 -24.25
N ALA A 142 20.68 -4.81 -25.38
CA ALA A 142 19.39 -5.48 -25.57
C ALA A 142 19.46 -6.32 -26.85
N MET A 143 19.33 -7.63 -26.69
CA MET A 143 19.23 -8.59 -27.79
C MET A 143 17.83 -9.21 -27.77
N GLY A 144 17.07 -8.99 -28.84
CA GLY A 144 15.79 -9.68 -29.05
C GLY A 144 14.67 -9.24 -28.10
N SER A 145 14.70 -8.01 -27.60
CA SER A 145 13.63 -7.49 -26.74
C SER A 145 12.38 -7.17 -27.58
N TYR A 146 11.23 -7.68 -27.14
CA TYR A 146 9.94 -7.47 -27.80
C TYR A 146 9.49 -6.02 -27.68
N ILE A 147 9.05 -5.43 -28.80
CA ILE A 147 8.47 -4.10 -28.87
C ILE A 147 7.13 -4.21 -29.59
N VAL A 148 6.09 -3.63 -29.00
CA VAL A 148 4.73 -3.58 -29.58
C VAL A 148 4.78 -3.05 -31.01
N GLY A 149 4.08 -3.69 -31.95
CA GLY A 149 4.17 -3.36 -33.39
C GLY A 149 3.92 -1.88 -33.73
N ARG A 150 3.04 -1.19 -33.01
CA ARG A 150 2.84 0.26 -33.17
C ARG A 150 4.10 1.07 -32.83
N ALA A 151 4.79 0.69 -31.75
CA ALA A 151 6.04 1.33 -31.38
C ALA A 151 7.17 1.00 -32.38
N VAL A 152 7.13 -0.16 -33.05
CA VAL A 152 8.07 -0.45 -34.15
C VAL A 152 7.89 0.53 -35.31
N ASP A 153 6.65 0.82 -35.70
CA ASP A 153 6.38 1.78 -36.77
C ASP A 153 6.72 3.22 -36.39
N GLU A 154 6.46 3.61 -35.14
CA GLU A 154 6.84 4.90 -34.57
C GLU A 154 8.36 5.07 -34.49
N ILE A 155 9.09 4.07 -33.96
CA ILE A 155 10.56 4.07 -33.89
C ILE A 155 11.17 4.09 -35.30
N ASN A 156 10.60 3.35 -36.25
CA ASN A 156 11.04 3.40 -37.64
C ASN A 156 10.73 4.77 -38.28
N GLY A 157 9.63 5.42 -37.90
CA GLY A 157 9.32 6.81 -38.23
C GLY A 157 10.36 7.79 -37.68
N ASP A 158 10.70 7.66 -36.40
CA ASP A 158 11.69 8.46 -35.68
C ASP A 158 13.10 8.28 -36.24
N LYS A 159 13.49 7.03 -36.53
CA LYS A 159 14.75 6.70 -37.19
C LYS A 159 14.84 7.32 -38.58
N ARG A 160 13.75 7.33 -39.36
CA ARG A 160 13.68 8.02 -40.67
C ARG A 160 13.79 9.54 -40.53
N ARG A 161 13.32 10.10 -39.42
CA ARG A 161 13.49 11.52 -39.06
C ARG A 161 14.89 11.83 -38.49
N GLY A 162 15.74 10.81 -38.32
CA GLY A 162 17.12 10.95 -37.85
C GLY A 162 17.26 11.13 -36.34
N LEU A 163 16.20 10.97 -35.56
CA LEU A 163 16.20 11.20 -34.11
C LEU A 163 15.27 10.21 -33.40
N VAL A 164 15.79 9.46 -32.43
CA VAL A 164 14.99 8.55 -31.58
C VAL A 164 15.24 8.90 -30.12
N SER A 165 14.18 9.16 -29.36
CA SER A 165 14.28 9.47 -27.93
C SER A 165 14.19 8.22 -27.06
N PHE A 166 15.08 8.12 -26.07
CA PHE A 166 15.11 7.04 -25.10
C PHE A 166 14.89 7.57 -23.68
N ASN A 167 14.23 6.80 -22.82
CA ASN A 167 14.18 7.07 -21.39
C ASN A 167 15.13 6.12 -20.67
N LEU A 168 15.89 6.62 -19.70
CA LEU A 168 16.83 5.84 -18.90
C LEU A 168 16.49 5.94 -17.43
N LYS A 169 16.44 4.79 -16.75
CA LYS A 169 16.19 4.69 -15.31
C LYS A 169 17.34 3.97 -14.63
N ILE A 170 17.87 4.55 -13.56
CA ILE A 170 18.92 3.97 -12.71
C ILE A 170 18.40 3.91 -11.27
N ILE A 171 18.60 2.77 -10.61
CA ILE A 171 18.28 2.61 -9.18
C ILE A 171 19.51 2.07 -8.46
N ALA A 172 19.90 2.69 -7.35
CA ALA A 172 21.08 2.32 -6.59
C ALA A 172 20.83 2.36 -5.07
N ASP A 173 21.33 1.37 -4.35
CA ASP A 173 21.35 1.36 -2.87
C ASP A 173 22.59 2.10 -2.35
N ALA A 174 22.40 3.06 -1.45
CA ALA A 174 23.47 3.89 -0.90
C ALA A 174 23.50 3.92 0.64
N VAL A 175 24.70 3.88 1.22
CA VAL A 175 24.94 4.07 2.66
C VAL A 175 26.01 5.14 2.84
N PHE A 176 25.67 6.20 3.57
CA PHE A 176 26.60 7.29 3.87
C PHE A 176 27.34 7.01 5.18
N LYS A 177 28.67 7.09 5.20
CA LYS A 177 29.48 6.94 6.42
C LYS A 177 30.19 8.26 6.75
N VAL A 178 30.00 8.78 7.96
CA VAL A 178 30.70 9.97 8.46
C VAL A 178 31.49 9.56 9.70
N GLY A 179 32.82 9.49 9.58
CA GLY A 179 33.68 9.02 10.67
C GLY A 179 33.37 7.57 11.08
N GLY A 180 33.04 7.35 12.36
CA GLY A 180 32.60 6.04 12.89
C GLY A 180 31.12 5.72 12.66
N PHE A 181 30.30 6.73 12.33
CA PHE A 181 28.85 6.58 12.20
C PHE A 181 28.44 6.21 10.77
N ARG A 182 27.61 5.17 10.63
CA ARG A 182 26.95 4.79 9.38
C ARG A 182 25.52 5.33 9.40
N ALA A 183 25.13 6.06 8.36
CA ALA A 183 23.76 6.49 8.14
C ALA A 183 22.88 5.30 7.69
N ARG A 184 21.56 5.48 7.75
CA ARG A 184 20.60 4.50 7.25
C ARG A 184 20.78 4.28 5.74
N ARG A 185 20.50 3.05 5.26
CA ARG A 185 20.41 2.73 3.83
C ARG A 185 19.39 3.65 3.17
N ARG A 186 19.68 4.09 1.94
CA ARG A 186 18.78 4.90 1.13
C ARG A 186 18.77 4.34 -0.28
N LEU A 187 17.58 4.28 -0.88
CA LEU A 187 17.45 3.97 -2.30
C LEU A 187 17.52 5.30 -3.07
N LEU A 188 18.47 5.38 -4.00
CA LEU A 188 18.62 6.49 -4.94
C LEU A 188 17.97 6.07 -6.26
N ARG A 189 17.09 6.92 -6.81
CA ARG A 189 16.51 6.73 -8.14
C ARG A 189 16.88 7.91 -9.02
N VAL A 190 17.31 7.62 -10.23
CA VAL A 190 17.64 8.62 -11.25
C VAL A 190 16.83 8.27 -12.49
N PHE A 191 16.14 9.27 -13.02
CA PHE A 191 15.31 9.13 -14.19
C PHE A 191 15.69 10.22 -15.19
N CYS A 192 16.05 9.79 -16.39
CA CYS A 192 16.46 10.65 -17.48
C CYS A 192 15.46 10.44 -18.63
N ASP A 193 14.57 11.40 -18.81
CA ASP A 193 13.58 11.37 -19.90
C ASP A 193 14.16 12.00 -21.17
N ASP A 194 13.61 11.58 -22.32
CA ASP A 194 13.83 12.24 -23.61
C ASP A 194 15.32 12.39 -24.00
N LEU A 195 16.08 11.32 -23.84
CA LEU A 195 17.45 11.22 -24.32
C LEU A 195 17.42 11.02 -25.83
N ALA A 196 17.37 12.12 -26.56
CA ALA A 196 17.32 12.14 -28.01
C ALA A 196 18.65 11.68 -28.62
N VAL A 197 18.65 10.52 -29.28
CA VAL A 197 19.80 9.95 -29.99
C VAL A 197 19.63 10.20 -31.48
N GLY A 198 20.60 10.91 -32.07
CA GLY A 198 20.64 11.24 -33.48
C GLY A 198 21.30 10.14 -34.29
N PHE A 199 20.67 9.76 -35.40
CA PHE A 199 21.16 8.73 -36.32
C PHE A 199 21.52 9.40 -37.66
N SER A 200 22.75 9.20 -38.14
CA SER A 200 23.19 9.70 -39.43
C SER A 200 22.81 8.70 -40.54
N GLY A 201 21.68 8.90 -41.20
CA GLY A 201 21.21 8.07 -42.32
C GLY A 201 20.65 6.70 -41.90
N ASN A 202 20.67 5.72 -42.82
CA ASN A 202 20.17 4.35 -42.57
C ASN A 202 21.08 3.49 -41.67
N GLY A 203 22.12 4.06 -41.08
CA GLY A 203 23.04 3.36 -40.18
C GLY A 203 22.36 2.89 -38.88
N GLY A 204 22.86 1.79 -38.31
CA GLY A 204 22.42 1.28 -37.00
C GLY A 204 23.08 1.97 -35.80
N SER A 205 23.85 3.05 -36.01
CA SER A 205 24.55 3.75 -34.93
C SER A 205 24.08 5.18 -34.78
N GLY A 206 23.87 5.60 -33.53
CA GLY A 206 23.42 6.95 -33.18
C GLY A 206 24.03 7.44 -31.88
N ASN A 207 24.14 8.76 -31.73
CA ASN A 207 24.73 9.42 -30.56
C ASN A 207 23.77 10.45 -29.96
N LEU A 208 23.87 10.66 -28.65
CA LEU A 208 23.10 11.65 -27.90
C LEU A 208 23.24 13.04 -28.54
N THR A 209 22.11 13.68 -28.79
CA THR A 209 22.00 15.03 -29.30
C THR A 209 21.73 16.00 -28.15
N GLY A 210 22.28 17.22 -28.23
CA GLY A 210 22.07 18.25 -27.21
C GLY A 210 23.00 18.19 -25.98
N GLY A 211 24.05 17.38 -26.01
CA GLY A 211 25.10 17.36 -24.97
C GLY A 211 24.65 16.80 -23.62
N ALA A 212 25.47 17.02 -22.59
CA ALA A 212 25.22 16.47 -21.25
C ALA A 212 24.02 17.14 -20.56
N ARG A 213 23.02 16.37 -20.17
CA ARG A 213 21.84 16.85 -19.42
C ARG A 213 21.91 16.46 -17.94
N ARG A 214 21.44 17.36 -17.08
CA ARG A 214 21.41 17.23 -15.62
C ARG A 214 20.03 16.73 -15.16
N TRP A 215 20.02 15.81 -14.20
CA TRP A 215 18.79 15.22 -13.66
C TRP A 215 18.84 15.17 -12.13
N ASP A 216 17.67 15.35 -11.50
CA ASP A 216 17.54 15.30 -10.05
C ASP A 216 17.44 13.88 -9.53
N ILE A 217 18.02 13.64 -8.35
CA ILE A 217 17.99 12.33 -7.69
C ILE A 217 16.85 12.31 -6.68
N GLU A 218 15.94 11.35 -6.84
CA GLU A 218 14.96 11.02 -5.82
C GLU A 218 15.61 10.14 -4.75
N VAL A 219 15.55 10.58 -3.49
CA VAL A 219 16.10 9.82 -2.35
C VAL A 219 14.99 9.32 -1.46
N VAL A 220 14.76 8.01 -1.52
CA VAL A 220 13.76 7.35 -0.68
C VAL A 220 14.37 7.09 0.70
N ARG A 221 13.76 7.69 1.74
CA ARG A 221 14.16 7.47 3.13
C ARG A 221 13.66 6.11 3.59
N ILE A 222 14.59 5.20 3.90
CA ILE A 222 14.28 3.98 4.66
C ILE A 222 14.32 4.38 6.14
N ALA A 223 13.15 4.61 6.73
CA ALA A 223 13.05 4.83 8.16
C ALA A 223 13.26 3.49 8.89
N MET A 224 14.20 3.46 9.82
CA MET A 224 14.19 2.48 10.92
C MET A 224 13.88 3.28 12.17
N ALA A 225 12.64 3.26 12.65
CA ALA A 225 12.31 3.89 13.91
C ALA A 225 11.58 2.89 14.80
N SER A 226 12.15 2.73 15.99
CA SER A 226 11.57 2.10 17.16
C SER A 226 10.34 2.91 17.61
N THR A 227 9.20 2.25 17.70
CA THR A 227 8.06 2.61 18.56
C THR A 227 7.46 1.30 19.06
N HIS A 228 6.85 1.33 20.25
CA HIS A 228 6.40 0.17 21.02
C HIS A 228 5.51 -0.76 20.18
N GLN A 229 6.13 -1.76 19.54
CA GLN A 229 5.44 -2.76 18.75
C GLN A 229 4.70 -3.65 19.74
N ALA A 230 3.38 -3.83 19.55
CA ALA A 230 2.62 -4.82 20.31
C ALA A 230 3.39 -6.15 20.28
N GLN A 231 3.72 -6.68 21.45
CA GLN A 231 4.63 -7.80 21.56
C GLN A 231 3.87 -9.08 21.23
N VAL A 232 3.88 -9.46 19.96
CA VAL A 232 3.40 -10.79 19.55
C VAL A 232 4.39 -11.83 20.07
N LYS A 233 3.92 -12.63 21.03
CA LYS A 233 4.65 -13.76 21.60
C LYS A 233 4.35 -15.01 20.78
N ILE A 234 5.35 -15.55 20.11
CA ILE A 234 5.23 -16.83 19.41
C ILE A 234 5.14 -17.95 20.46
N LEU A 235 4.09 -18.76 20.36
CA LEU A 235 3.84 -19.90 21.24
C LEU A 235 4.30 -21.21 20.59
N GLU A 236 4.06 -21.36 19.30
CA GLU A 236 4.38 -22.57 18.54
C GLU A 236 4.68 -22.20 17.09
N VAL A 237 5.64 -22.89 16.48
CA VAL A 237 5.82 -22.90 15.03
C VAL A 237 5.80 -24.36 14.59
N CYS A 238 4.85 -24.71 13.73
CA CYS A 238 4.67 -26.06 13.23
C CYS A 238 4.41 -26.06 11.73
N GLN A 239 4.34 -27.23 11.13
CA GLN A 239 3.95 -27.43 9.75
C GLN A 239 2.72 -28.34 9.73
N VAL A 240 1.70 -28.00 8.94
CA VAL A 240 0.51 -28.85 8.78
C VAL A 240 0.57 -29.51 7.40
N THR A 241 0.64 -30.84 7.39
CA THR A 241 0.64 -31.66 6.19
C THR A 241 -0.78 -32.12 5.84
N PRO A 242 -1.06 -32.50 4.57
CA PRO A 242 -2.34 -33.10 4.21
C PRO A 242 -2.62 -34.43 4.93
N SER A 243 -3.88 -34.69 5.28
CA SER A 243 -4.30 -35.94 5.94
C SER A 243 -4.36 -37.09 4.92
N LEU A 244 -3.29 -37.86 4.78
CA LEU A 244 -3.24 -38.97 3.83
C LEU A 244 -3.61 -40.29 4.54
N ASN A 245 -4.71 -40.92 4.10
CA ASN A 245 -5.25 -42.15 4.73
C ASN A 245 -4.64 -43.45 4.15
N SER A 246 -3.68 -43.37 3.22
CA SER A 246 -3.03 -44.53 2.59
C SER A 246 -1.56 -44.24 2.30
N ILE A 247 -0.68 -45.15 2.73
CA ILE A 247 0.79 -45.07 2.61
C ILE A 247 1.27 -45.56 1.23
N ASP A 248 0.39 -46.12 0.39
CA ASP A 248 0.77 -46.92 -0.79
C ASP A 248 0.74 -46.21 -2.15
N SER A 249 0.67 -44.88 -2.19
CA SER A 249 0.91 -44.15 -3.45
C SER A 249 1.98 -43.10 -3.21
N ALA A 250 3.23 -43.43 -3.57
CA ALA A 250 4.25 -42.43 -3.82
C ALA A 250 3.70 -41.48 -4.88
N THR A 251 3.32 -40.25 -4.51
CA THR A 251 2.76 -39.32 -5.50
C THR A 251 3.23 -37.92 -5.18
N GLU A 252 4.50 -37.68 -5.50
CA GLU A 252 4.93 -36.32 -5.81
C GLU A 252 4.04 -35.80 -6.96
N LEU A 253 3.40 -34.65 -6.74
CA LEU A 253 2.49 -34.03 -7.71
C LEU A 253 3.10 -32.73 -8.22
N SER A 254 3.26 -32.63 -9.53
CA SER A 254 3.69 -31.41 -10.20
C SER A 254 2.52 -30.75 -10.91
N PHE A 255 2.43 -29.43 -10.77
CA PHE A 255 1.43 -28.61 -11.45
C PHE A 255 2.15 -27.53 -12.26
N PRO A 256 1.89 -27.44 -13.58
CA PRO A 256 2.47 -26.39 -14.41
C PRO A 256 1.84 -25.04 -14.06
N LEU A 257 2.62 -23.97 -14.21
CA LEU A 257 2.08 -22.62 -14.21
C LEU A 257 1.53 -22.27 -15.59
N THR A 258 0.43 -21.53 -15.60
CA THR A 258 -0.17 -20.93 -16.80
C THR A 258 0.34 -19.51 -17.00
N PHE A 259 0.05 -18.90 -18.15
CA PHE A 259 0.40 -17.48 -18.37
C PHE A 259 -0.26 -16.54 -17.35
N PHE A 260 -1.45 -16.89 -16.83
CA PHE A 260 -2.08 -16.13 -15.76
C PHE A 260 -1.29 -16.19 -14.45
N ASP A 261 -0.75 -17.35 -14.10
CA ASP A 261 0.10 -17.50 -12.91
C ASP A 261 1.41 -16.73 -13.08
N ILE A 262 2.05 -16.87 -14.26
CA ILE A 262 3.34 -16.24 -14.56
C ILE A 262 3.26 -14.71 -14.58
N LEU A 263 2.12 -14.14 -15.01
CA LEU A 263 1.89 -12.69 -14.95
C LEU A 263 2.13 -12.12 -13.55
N PHE A 264 1.82 -12.87 -12.49
CA PHE A 264 1.96 -12.47 -11.09
C PHE A 264 3.14 -13.13 -10.36
N LEU A 265 4.02 -13.86 -11.08
CA LEU A 265 5.07 -14.72 -10.50
C LEU A 265 5.94 -14.00 -9.46
N LYS A 266 6.34 -12.76 -9.74
CA LYS A 266 7.26 -12.00 -8.88
C LYS A 266 6.57 -10.84 -8.16
N VAL A 267 5.25 -10.75 -8.22
CA VAL A 267 4.48 -9.71 -7.51
C VAL A 267 4.53 -9.97 -6.01
N THR A 268 4.39 -8.90 -5.22
CA THR A 268 4.31 -8.99 -3.75
C THR A 268 3.20 -9.98 -3.35
N PRO A 269 3.41 -10.82 -2.31
CA PRO A 269 2.40 -11.76 -1.84
C PRO A 269 1.08 -11.08 -1.46
N ALA A 270 -0.02 -11.80 -1.66
CA ALA A 270 -1.31 -11.39 -1.17
C ALA A 270 -1.42 -11.72 0.33
N GLU A 271 -1.79 -10.73 1.14
CA GLU A 271 -1.92 -10.88 2.59
C GLU A 271 -3.39 -10.67 3.00
N ARG A 272 -3.88 -11.49 3.94
CA ARG A 272 -5.23 -11.40 4.50
C ARG A 272 -5.21 -11.62 6.00
N LEU A 273 -6.05 -10.87 6.73
CA LEU A 273 -6.30 -11.03 8.16
C LEU A 273 -7.79 -11.19 8.41
N PHE A 274 -8.16 -12.23 9.14
CA PHE A 274 -9.52 -12.51 9.56
C PHE A 274 -9.60 -12.40 11.07
N PHE A 275 -10.51 -11.59 11.60
CA PHE A 275 -10.70 -11.40 13.04
C PHE A 275 -11.99 -12.07 13.51
N TYR A 276 -11.90 -12.94 14.52
CA TYR A 276 -13.05 -13.66 15.07
C TYR A 276 -13.20 -13.41 16.58
N LYS A 277 -14.45 -13.32 17.03
CA LYS A 277 -14.81 -13.40 18.45
C LYS A 277 -15.31 -14.81 18.72
N LEU A 278 -14.62 -15.55 19.60
CA LEU A 278 -15.07 -16.88 19.99
C LEU A 278 -16.16 -16.76 21.06
N THR A 279 -17.17 -17.63 21.02
CA THR A 279 -18.17 -17.76 22.08
C THR A 279 -17.61 -18.64 23.20
N GLU A 280 -17.44 -18.08 24.40
CA GLU A 280 -17.24 -18.79 25.68
C GLU A 280 -16.11 -19.87 25.72
N ALA A 281 -15.00 -19.64 25.02
CA ALA A 281 -13.82 -20.51 25.00
C ALA A 281 -12.69 -20.09 25.96
N THR A 282 -12.52 -20.72 27.12
CA THR A 282 -11.33 -20.46 27.99
C THR A 282 -9.99 -20.71 27.24
N PRO A 283 -8.85 -20.11 27.65
CA PRO A 283 -7.55 -20.41 27.03
C PRO A 283 -7.20 -21.91 27.02
N SER A 284 -7.62 -22.65 28.04
CA SER A 284 -7.49 -24.11 28.11
C SER A 284 -8.32 -24.79 27.03
N TYR A 285 -9.58 -24.39 26.85
CA TYR A 285 -10.46 -24.91 25.80
C TYR A 285 -9.92 -24.59 24.40
N PHE A 286 -9.36 -23.40 24.20
CA PHE A 286 -8.73 -23.07 22.94
C PHE A 286 -7.60 -24.04 22.60
N ASN A 287 -6.64 -24.24 23.53
CA ASN A 287 -5.47 -25.07 23.28
C ASN A 287 -5.79 -26.57 23.19
N SER A 288 -6.78 -27.06 23.94
CA SER A 288 -7.13 -28.48 24.00
C SER A 288 -8.18 -28.90 22.96
N VAL A 289 -9.02 -27.99 22.49
CA VAL A 289 -10.14 -28.32 21.59
C VAL A 289 -10.06 -27.54 20.29
N ILE A 290 -10.04 -26.21 20.33
CA ILE A 290 -10.14 -25.38 19.13
C ILE A 290 -8.91 -25.52 18.23
N LEU A 291 -7.71 -25.35 18.79
CA LEU A 291 -6.47 -25.38 18.03
C LEU A 291 -6.20 -26.75 17.38
N PRO A 292 -6.35 -27.89 18.09
CA PRO A 292 -6.23 -29.21 17.47
C PRO A 292 -7.25 -29.42 16.35
N LYS A 293 -8.51 -29.01 16.55
CA LYS A 293 -9.55 -29.09 15.51
C LYS A 293 -9.24 -28.21 14.31
N LEU A 294 -8.73 -26.99 14.51
CA LEU A 294 -8.27 -26.11 13.42
C LEU A 294 -7.15 -26.76 12.62
N LYS A 295 -6.14 -27.34 13.28
CA LYS A 295 -5.03 -28.04 12.60
C LYS A 295 -5.54 -29.26 11.83
N LEU A 296 -6.41 -30.06 12.43
CA LEU A 296 -6.97 -31.26 11.80
C LEU A 296 -7.84 -30.90 10.60
N SER A 297 -8.81 -29.98 10.76
CA SER A 297 -9.66 -29.55 9.65
C SER A 297 -8.85 -28.91 8.51
N PHE A 298 -7.77 -28.21 8.85
CA PHE A 298 -6.85 -27.65 7.88
C PHE A 298 -6.11 -28.74 7.11
N SER A 299 -5.58 -29.75 7.80
CA SER A 299 -4.93 -30.92 7.20
C SER A 299 -5.86 -31.66 6.21
N HIS A 300 -7.13 -31.85 6.57
CA HIS A 300 -8.13 -32.43 5.68
C HIS A 300 -8.48 -31.52 4.49
N THR A 301 -8.48 -30.21 4.69
CA THR A 301 -8.70 -29.24 3.60
C THR A 301 -7.53 -29.27 2.62
N LEU A 302 -6.29 -29.33 3.10
CA LEU A 302 -5.10 -29.40 2.26
C LEU A 302 -5.09 -30.64 1.35
N LEU A 303 -5.68 -31.76 1.77
CA LEU A 303 -5.85 -32.94 0.93
C LEU A 303 -6.66 -32.65 -0.35
N ARG A 304 -7.63 -31.72 -0.29
CA ARG A 304 -8.42 -31.30 -1.45
C ARG A 304 -7.70 -30.23 -2.28
N PHE A 305 -6.80 -29.48 -1.65
CA PHE A 305 -6.05 -28.38 -2.23
C PHE A 305 -4.53 -28.64 -2.22
N LEU A 306 -4.10 -29.80 -2.72
CA LEU A 306 -2.70 -30.25 -2.65
C LEU A 306 -1.65 -29.24 -3.13
N PRO A 307 -1.86 -28.44 -4.21
CA PRO A 307 -0.88 -27.44 -4.62
C PRO A 307 -0.53 -26.41 -3.53
N ILE A 308 -1.42 -26.19 -2.56
CA ILE A 308 -1.23 -25.24 -1.45
C ILE A 308 -0.21 -25.78 -0.44
N ALA A 309 -0.21 -27.09 -0.21
CA ALA A 309 0.71 -27.74 0.71
C ALA A 309 2.13 -27.83 0.12
N GLY A 310 2.25 -27.75 -1.22
CA GLY A 310 3.52 -27.79 -1.92
C GLY A 310 4.31 -26.47 -1.92
N ASN A 311 5.30 -26.43 -2.79
CA ASN A 311 6.22 -25.33 -2.96
C ASN A 311 6.26 -24.89 -4.43
N LEU A 312 6.38 -23.59 -4.65
CA LEU A 312 6.78 -23.07 -5.95
C LEU A 312 8.28 -23.30 -6.12
N ILE A 313 8.67 -24.03 -7.16
CA ILE A 313 10.06 -24.35 -7.44
C ILE A 313 10.45 -23.97 -8.86
N TRP A 314 11.71 -23.59 -9.05
CA TRP A 314 12.33 -23.45 -10.35
C TRP A 314 13.46 -24.48 -10.49
N PRO A 315 13.19 -25.66 -11.08
CA PRO A 315 14.20 -26.69 -11.26
C PRO A 315 15.37 -26.19 -12.12
N ALA A 316 16.60 -26.59 -11.77
CA ALA A 316 17.82 -26.06 -12.39
C ALA A 316 17.93 -26.27 -13.91
N GLN A 317 17.27 -27.31 -14.44
CA GLN A 317 17.25 -27.63 -15.88
C GLN A 317 15.89 -27.34 -16.53
N SER A 318 14.96 -26.70 -15.82
CA SER A 318 13.64 -26.35 -16.35
C SER A 318 13.63 -24.92 -16.88
N THR A 319 12.98 -24.74 -18.02
CA THR A 319 12.71 -23.40 -18.59
C THR A 319 11.66 -22.63 -17.78
N LYS A 320 10.78 -23.33 -17.06
CA LYS A 320 9.66 -22.74 -16.30
C LYS A 320 9.63 -23.23 -14.86
N PRO A 321 9.18 -22.37 -13.92
CA PRO A 321 8.84 -22.81 -12.58
C PRO A 321 7.56 -23.67 -12.57
N ILE A 322 7.42 -24.50 -11.56
CA ILE A 322 6.27 -25.38 -11.33
C ILE A 322 5.89 -25.34 -9.84
N ILE A 323 4.66 -25.75 -9.53
CA ILE A 323 4.27 -26.07 -8.16
C ILE A 323 4.55 -27.55 -7.95
N LEU A 324 5.32 -27.87 -6.92
CA LEU A 324 5.65 -29.25 -6.56
C LEU A 324 5.16 -29.54 -5.15
N TYR A 325 4.35 -30.59 -5.02
CA TYR A 325 3.95 -31.16 -3.74
C TYR A 325 4.63 -32.52 -3.54
N ALA A 326 5.40 -32.65 -2.46
CA ALA A 326 5.91 -33.93 -1.97
C ALA A 326 5.17 -34.36 -0.68
N LEU A 327 5.22 -35.65 -0.33
CA LEU A 327 4.47 -36.22 0.80
C LEU A 327 4.75 -35.53 2.15
N SER A 328 5.99 -35.10 2.36
CA SER A 328 6.44 -34.38 3.57
C SER A 328 6.21 -32.87 3.50
N ASP A 329 5.75 -32.35 2.36
CA ASP A 329 5.41 -30.93 2.24
C ASP A 329 4.11 -30.63 2.98
N GLY A 330 3.99 -29.37 3.38
CA GLY A 330 2.92 -28.87 4.23
C GLY A 330 3.09 -27.39 4.46
N VAL A 331 2.07 -26.77 5.04
CA VAL A 331 2.00 -25.32 5.19
C VAL A 331 2.61 -24.91 6.55
N PRO A 332 3.55 -23.94 6.58
CA PRO A 332 4.04 -23.37 7.83
C PRO A 332 2.91 -22.64 8.57
N LEU A 333 2.73 -22.99 9.84
CA LEU A 333 1.72 -22.44 10.74
C LEU A 333 2.40 -21.92 12.01
N THR A 334 2.19 -20.63 12.30
CA THR A 334 2.64 -19.99 13.54
C THR A 334 1.46 -19.79 14.48
N ILE A 335 1.59 -20.24 15.72
CA ILE A 335 0.63 -19.92 16.79
C ILE A 335 1.27 -18.85 17.67
N ALA A 336 0.54 -17.76 17.86
CA ALA A 336 1.04 -16.62 18.60
C ALA A 336 -0.01 -16.07 19.58
N GLN A 337 0.45 -15.24 20.50
CA GLN A 337 -0.38 -14.51 21.44
C GLN A 337 -0.03 -13.03 21.40
N SER A 338 -1.02 -12.16 21.53
CA SER A 338 -0.88 -10.71 21.61
C SER A 338 -1.77 -10.18 22.72
N ASP A 339 -1.33 -9.13 23.40
CA ASP A 339 -2.09 -8.35 24.36
C ASP A 339 -2.68 -7.07 23.76
N ALA A 340 -2.51 -6.85 22.46
CA ALA A 340 -3.04 -5.69 21.76
C ALA A 340 -4.57 -5.60 21.83
N ASP A 341 -5.09 -4.39 21.69
CA ASP A 341 -6.53 -4.15 21.67
C ASP A 341 -7.17 -4.72 20.40
N PHE A 342 -7.83 -5.87 20.55
CA PHE A 342 -8.54 -6.52 19.47
C PHE A 342 -9.73 -5.68 18.96
N ASP A 343 -10.45 -4.95 19.82
CA ASP A 343 -11.61 -4.18 19.37
C ASP A 343 -11.16 -2.99 18.50
N HIS A 344 -9.99 -2.40 18.80
CA HIS A 344 -9.32 -1.44 17.93
C HIS A 344 -8.93 -2.06 16.58
N LEU A 345 -8.16 -3.15 16.59
CA LEU A 345 -7.67 -3.80 15.34
C LEU A 345 -8.80 -4.33 14.45
N SER A 346 -9.88 -4.85 15.07
CA SER A 346 -11.06 -5.39 14.38
C SER A 346 -12.18 -4.37 14.16
N GLY A 347 -11.93 -3.09 14.50
CA GLY A 347 -12.87 -2.00 14.33
C GLY A 347 -12.84 -1.36 12.94
N THR A 348 -13.65 -0.32 12.78
CA THR A 348 -13.69 0.56 11.59
C THR A 348 -12.79 1.78 11.72
N ASP A 349 -12.16 1.95 12.88
CA ASP A 349 -11.28 3.08 13.15
C ASP A 349 -10.03 3.04 12.27
N VAL A 350 -9.44 4.22 12.07
CA VAL A 350 -8.20 4.36 11.31
C VAL A 350 -7.06 3.80 12.14
N CYS A 351 -6.28 2.91 11.54
CA CYS A 351 -5.13 2.26 12.19
C CYS A 351 -3.84 2.58 11.40
N GLU A 352 -2.69 2.68 12.05
CA GLU A 352 -1.42 2.70 11.33
C GLU A 352 -1.20 1.37 10.60
N ILE A 353 -0.66 1.41 9.39
CA ILE A 353 -0.46 0.16 8.60
C ILE A 353 0.45 -0.84 9.33
N THR A 354 1.37 -0.34 10.16
CA THR A 354 2.34 -1.14 10.92
C THR A 354 1.70 -1.98 12.02
N GLU A 355 0.50 -1.61 12.50
CA GLU A 355 -0.22 -2.34 13.54
C GLU A 355 -0.66 -3.72 13.08
N SER A 356 -0.90 -3.90 11.78
CA SER A 356 -1.29 -5.18 11.19
C SER A 356 -0.12 -6.17 11.02
N TYR A 357 1.11 -5.66 10.89
CA TYR A 357 2.27 -6.47 10.49
C TYR A 357 2.61 -7.63 11.42
N PRO A 358 2.50 -7.51 12.76
CA PRO A 358 2.79 -8.62 13.66
C PRO A 358 1.84 -9.82 13.51
N TYR A 359 0.68 -9.63 12.86
CA TYR A 359 -0.36 -10.67 12.70
C TYR A 359 -0.31 -11.36 11.33
N VAL A 360 0.55 -10.87 10.43
CA VAL A 360 0.69 -11.39 9.07
C VAL A 360 1.92 -12.30 9.00
N PRO A 361 1.77 -13.59 8.65
CA PRO A 361 2.91 -14.48 8.54
C PRO A 361 3.80 -14.08 7.36
N GLN A 362 5.11 -14.30 7.47
CA GLN A 362 6.00 -14.15 6.33
C GLN A 362 5.99 -15.41 5.48
N LEU A 363 5.91 -15.24 4.16
CA LEU A 363 6.08 -16.35 3.24
C LEU A 363 7.53 -16.82 3.25
N SER A 364 7.76 -18.11 3.50
CA SER A 364 9.10 -18.67 3.55
C SER A 364 9.71 -18.73 2.14
N ILE A 365 10.77 -17.95 1.91
CA ILE A 365 11.69 -18.15 0.79
C ILE A 365 12.72 -19.17 1.28
N ILE A 366 12.58 -20.42 0.85
CA ILE A 366 13.40 -21.54 1.34
C ILE A 366 14.78 -21.48 0.68
N THR A 367 14.82 -21.24 -0.63
CA THR A 367 16.03 -20.96 -1.41
C THR A 367 15.73 -19.91 -2.47
N ASP A 368 16.75 -19.46 -3.21
CA ASP A 368 16.56 -18.56 -4.34
C ASP A 368 15.61 -19.12 -5.41
N SER A 369 15.46 -20.44 -5.52
CA SER A 369 14.63 -21.13 -6.51
C SER A 369 13.48 -21.95 -5.90
N LYS A 370 13.21 -21.80 -4.60
CA LYS A 370 12.12 -22.50 -3.90
C LYS A 370 11.43 -21.56 -2.90
N ALA A 371 10.13 -21.37 -3.05
CA ALA A 371 9.29 -20.58 -2.16
C ALA A 371 8.06 -21.38 -1.71
N SER A 372 7.64 -21.20 -0.46
CA SER A 372 6.36 -21.74 0.01
C SER A 372 5.20 -21.04 -0.72
N VAL A 373 4.11 -21.78 -0.89
CA VAL A 373 2.90 -21.28 -1.58
C VAL A 373 1.99 -20.48 -0.64
N LEU A 374 1.87 -20.93 0.61
CA LEU A 374 1.07 -20.32 1.67
C LEU A 374 1.86 -20.31 2.98
N ALA A 375 1.65 -19.30 3.81
CA ALA A 375 2.00 -19.30 5.23
C ALA A 375 0.81 -18.82 6.07
N LEU A 376 0.64 -19.40 7.26
CA LEU A 376 -0.45 -19.10 8.18
C LEU A 376 0.04 -18.67 9.57
N GLN A 377 -0.71 -17.78 10.19
CA GLN A 377 -0.55 -17.43 11.60
C GLN A 377 -1.92 -17.39 12.28
N ILE A 378 -2.05 -18.04 13.44
CA ILE A 378 -3.21 -17.91 14.32
C ILE A 378 -2.74 -17.15 15.56
N THR A 379 -3.32 -15.98 15.81
CA THR A 379 -2.96 -15.15 16.96
C THR A 379 -4.10 -15.07 17.97
N LEU A 380 -3.80 -15.36 19.21
CA LEU A 380 -4.70 -15.27 20.37
C LEU A 380 -4.63 -13.89 21.02
N PHE A 381 -5.80 -13.36 21.36
CA PHE A 381 -5.96 -12.13 22.11
C PHE A 381 -6.72 -12.40 23.42
N PRO A 382 -6.65 -11.49 24.43
CA PRO A 382 -7.46 -11.59 25.63
C PRO A 382 -8.95 -11.72 25.31
N ASN A 383 -9.72 -12.26 26.26
CA ASN A 383 -11.17 -12.46 26.09
C ASN A 383 -11.52 -13.30 24.85
N GLN A 384 -10.68 -14.29 24.53
CA GLN A 384 -11.04 -15.40 23.64
C GLN A 384 -11.32 -14.92 22.21
N ARG A 385 -10.47 -14.02 21.75
CA ARG A 385 -10.52 -13.45 20.42
C ARG A 385 -9.33 -13.98 19.64
N ILE A 386 -9.52 -14.23 18.36
CA ILE A 386 -8.44 -14.73 17.51
C ILE A 386 -8.37 -13.96 16.21
N SER A 387 -7.16 -13.87 15.66
CA SER A 387 -6.97 -13.56 14.26
C SER A 387 -6.34 -14.73 13.51
N ILE A 388 -6.72 -14.89 12.24
CA ILE A 388 -6.07 -15.80 11.30
C ILE A 388 -5.44 -14.93 10.21
N GLY A 389 -4.12 -14.92 10.15
CA GLY A 389 -3.34 -14.28 9.11
C GLY A 389 -2.89 -15.29 8.05
N ALA A 390 -3.00 -14.91 6.79
CA ALA A 390 -2.58 -15.71 5.66
C ALA A 390 -1.77 -14.86 4.68
N THR A 391 -0.66 -15.43 4.21
CA THR A 391 0.18 -14.84 3.17
C THR A 391 0.35 -15.84 2.05
N VAL A 392 0.00 -15.43 0.83
CA VAL A 392 -0.15 -16.31 -0.32
C VAL A 392 0.69 -15.81 -1.48
N HIS A 393 1.40 -16.74 -2.14
CA HIS A 393 2.14 -16.43 -3.34
C HIS A 393 1.19 -16.08 -4.51
N HIS A 394 1.28 -14.85 -5.04
CA HIS A 394 0.33 -14.35 -6.04
C HIS A 394 0.43 -15.07 -7.39
N GLY A 395 1.59 -15.66 -7.70
CA GLY A 395 1.78 -16.54 -8.87
C GLY A 395 1.19 -17.95 -8.71
N VAL A 396 0.32 -18.18 -7.73
CA VAL A 396 -0.37 -19.48 -7.52
C VAL A 396 -1.87 -19.30 -7.26
N PHE A 397 -2.29 -18.18 -6.67
CA PHE A 397 -3.68 -17.88 -6.34
C PHE A 397 -4.11 -16.50 -6.83
N ASP A 398 -5.35 -16.43 -7.32
CA ASP A 398 -6.10 -15.18 -7.35
C ASP A 398 -6.97 -15.00 -6.08
N ALA A 399 -7.55 -13.81 -5.95
CA ALA A 399 -8.39 -13.48 -4.79
C ALA A 399 -9.64 -14.37 -4.65
N LYS A 400 -10.17 -14.91 -5.76
CA LYS A 400 -11.31 -15.83 -5.74
C LYS A 400 -10.91 -17.16 -5.11
N ASN A 401 -9.74 -17.70 -5.46
CA ASN A 401 -9.24 -18.93 -4.85
C ASN A 401 -8.87 -18.77 -3.38
N VAL A 402 -8.36 -17.60 -2.95
CA VAL A 402 -8.13 -17.33 -1.51
C VAL A 402 -9.45 -17.40 -0.74
N ALA A 403 -10.51 -16.75 -1.22
CA ALA A 403 -11.82 -16.79 -0.59
C ALA A 403 -12.41 -18.21 -0.59
N MET A 404 -12.34 -18.93 -1.72
CA MET A 404 -12.80 -20.31 -1.85
C MET A 404 -12.09 -21.24 -0.86
N PHE A 405 -10.77 -21.12 -0.74
CA PHE A 405 -9.96 -21.96 0.16
C PHE A 405 -10.30 -21.73 1.63
N ILE A 406 -10.36 -20.47 2.07
CA ILE A 406 -10.68 -20.17 3.48
C ILE A 406 -12.12 -20.59 3.82
N ARG A 407 -13.06 -20.43 2.88
CA ARG A 407 -14.43 -20.95 3.05
C ARG A 407 -14.49 -22.47 3.09
N ALA A 408 -13.71 -23.17 2.26
CA ALA A 408 -13.60 -24.62 2.29
C ALA A 408 -13.05 -25.10 3.64
N TRP A 409 -12.01 -24.43 4.16
CA TRP A 409 -11.45 -24.75 5.48
C TRP A 409 -12.46 -24.52 6.60
N ALA A 410 -13.16 -23.38 6.57
CA ALA A 410 -14.21 -23.07 7.54
C ALA A 410 -15.35 -24.10 7.51
N HIS A 411 -15.80 -24.48 6.31
CA HIS A 411 -16.82 -25.52 6.10
C HIS A 411 -16.40 -26.87 6.65
N VAL A 412 -15.18 -27.32 6.36
CA VAL A 412 -14.62 -28.57 6.89
C VAL A 412 -14.53 -28.52 8.41
N HIS A 413 -14.03 -27.42 8.99
CA HIS A 413 -13.94 -27.25 10.44
C HIS A 413 -15.32 -27.31 11.13
N LYS A 414 -16.33 -26.68 10.52
CA LYS A 414 -17.71 -26.72 11.01
C LYS A 414 -18.26 -28.15 11.00
N GLN A 415 -18.06 -28.90 9.92
CA GLN A 415 -18.46 -30.31 9.85
C GLN A 415 -17.77 -31.20 10.89
N PHE A 416 -16.47 -30.98 11.17
CA PHE A 416 -15.75 -31.67 12.25
C PHE A 416 -16.32 -31.39 13.65
N SER A 417 -16.99 -30.25 13.82
CA SER A 417 -17.61 -29.88 15.09
C SER A 417 -18.99 -30.50 15.27
N GLU A 418 -19.66 -30.87 14.16
CA GLU A 418 -21.01 -31.42 14.12
C GLU A 418 -21.03 -32.96 13.99
N ASN A 419 -20.02 -33.56 13.36
CA ASN A 419 -19.93 -35.01 13.11
C ASN A 419 -18.71 -35.65 13.80
N GLU A 420 -18.93 -36.78 14.49
CA GLU A 420 -17.83 -37.54 15.14
C GLU A 420 -16.99 -38.37 14.14
N ASN A 421 -17.53 -38.70 12.96
CA ASN A 421 -16.84 -39.49 11.94
C ASN A 421 -16.20 -38.63 10.85
N ALA A 422 -14.86 -38.56 10.85
CA ALA A 422 -14.06 -37.79 9.90
C ALA A 422 -14.17 -38.24 8.43
N ASP A 423 -14.61 -39.49 8.18
CA ASP A 423 -14.66 -40.09 6.85
C ASP A 423 -15.85 -39.60 5.98
N GLN A 424 -16.81 -38.86 6.55
CA GLN A 424 -17.99 -38.34 5.84
C GLN A 424 -17.87 -36.87 5.40
N ILE A 425 -16.70 -36.25 5.59
CA ILE A 425 -16.51 -34.83 5.30
C ILE A 425 -16.48 -34.60 3.79
N THR A 426 -17.43 -33.81 3.32
CA THR A 426 -17.63 -33.49 1.91
C THR A 426 -17.66 -31.97 1.71
N LEU A 427 -16.91 -31.51 0.71
CA LEU A 427 -16.95 -30.12 0.27
C LEU A 427 -18.18 -29.91 -0.63
N LEU A 428 -18.75 -28.72 -0.57
CA LEU A 428 -19.74 -28.29 -1.54
C LEU A 428 -19.10 -28.24 -2.95
N PRO A 429 -19.86 -28.44 -4.05
CA PRO A 429 -19.33 -28.41 -5.40
C PRO A 429 -18.53 -27.13 -5.71
N GLU A 430 -19.03 -25.98 -5.27
CA GLU A 430 -18.38 -24.67 -5.45
C GLU A 430 -17.14 -24.45 -4.59
N LEU A 431 -16.93 -25.28 -3.55
CA LEU A 431 -15.74 -25.27 -2.69
C LEU A 431 -14.74 -26.38 -3.05
N THR A 432 -15.11 -27.29 -3.95
CA THR A 432 -14.26 -28.39 -4.41
C THR A 432 -13.39 -27.90 -5.56
N PRO A 433 -12.05 -27.84 -5.43
CA PRO A 433 -11.21 -27.21 -6.45
C PRO A 433 -11.06 -28.10 -7.69
N PHE A 434 -11.15 -27.47 -8.86
CA PHE A 434 -10.78 -28.09 -10.13
C PHE A 434 -9.28 -27.86 -10.39
N LEU A 435 -8.48 -28.93 -10.31
CA LEU A 435 -7.00 -28.85 -10.30
C LEU A 435 -6.34 -29.03 -11.68
N ALA A 436 -7.08 -29.46 -12.71
CA ALA A 436 -6.49 -29.73 -14.03
C ALA A 436 -6.13 -28.42 -14.75
N ARG A 437 -4.84 -28.06 -14.73
CA ARG A 437 -4.35 -26.78 -15.28
C ARG A 437 -4.24 -26.74 -16.81
N THR A 438 -4.28 -27.90 -17.47
CA THR A 438 -4.21 -28.03 -18.94
C THR A 438 -5.43 -27.47 -19.68
N ILE A 439 -6.51 -27.16 -18.95
CA ILE A 439 -7.69 -26.50 -19.52
C ILE A 439 -7.41 -25.07 -20.00
N ILE A 440 -6.32 -24.45 -19.50
CA ILE A 440 -5.88 -23.14 -19.98
C ILE A 440 -4.92 -23.36 -21.15
N GLU A 441 -5.41 -23.07 -22.34
CA GLU A 441 -4.63 -23.15 -23.57
C GLU A 441 -3.77 -21.89 -23.76
N ASP A 442 -2.54 -22.07 -24.25
CA ASP A 442 -1.61 -20.99 -24.59
C ASP A 442 -1.00 -21.22 -25.99
N PRO A 443 -1.80 -21.12 -27.06
CA PRO A 443 -1.30 -21.32 -28.42
C PRO A 443 -0.26 -20.27 -28.85
N ASP A 444 -0.23 -19.15 -28.13
CA ASP A 444 0.53 -17.94 -28.45
C ASP A 444 1.85 -17.83 -27.67
N GLY A 445 2.13 -18.75 -26.75
CA GLY A 445 3.34 -18.75 -25.91
C GLY A 445 3.44 -17.54 -24.98
N ILE A 446 2.30 -17.03 -24.51
CA ILE A 446 2.19 -15.86 -23.62
C ILE A 446 2.95 -16.10 -22.32
N ASP A 447 2.93 -17.33 -21.81
CA ASP A 447 3.63 -17.70 -20.59
C ASP A 447 5.14 -17.41 -20.66
N MET A 448 5.79 -17.79 -21.75
CA MET A 448 7.20 -17.52 -22.01
C MET A 448 7.45 -16.03 -22.26
N LEU A 449 6.53 -15.32 -22.91
CA LEU A 449 6.64 -13.86 -23.07
C LEU A 449 6.69 -13.15 -21.71
N TYR A 450 5.78 -13.49 -20.81
CA TYR A 450 5.78 -12.93 -19.45
C TYR A 450 7.00 -13.38 -18.64
N LEU A 451 7.39 -14.65 -18.73
CA LEU A 451 8.53 -15.17 -18.00
C LEU A 451 9.84 -14.50 -18.44
N ASN A 452 10.06 -14.39 -19.75
CA ASN A 452 11.23 -13.70 -20.30
C ASN A 452 11.22 -12.21 -19.91
N SER A 453 10.05 -11.59 -19.87
CA SER A 453 9.93 -10.20 -19.40
C SER A 453 10.33 -10.07 -17.93
N TRP A 454 9.90 -10.98 -17.06
CA TRP A 454 10.34 -11.05 -15.66
C TRP A 454 11.84 -11.28 -15.50
N LEU A 455 12.45 -12.09 -16.36
CA LEU A 455 13.88 -12.39 -16.34
C LEU A 455 14.72 -11.23 -16.88
N GLY A 456 14.20 -10.46 -17.83
CA GLY A 456 14.86 -9.27 -18.38
C GLY A 456 14.81 -8.03 -17.48
N LEU A 457 14.10 -8.08 -16.35
CA LEU A 457 13.96 -6.94 -15.45
C LEU A 457 15.13 -6.82 -14.46
N ASN A 458 15.88 -5.73 -14.59
CA ASN A 458 16.88 -5.30 -13.61
C ASN A 458 16.23 -4.42 -12.52
N LEU A 459 15.53 -5.02 -11.56
CA LEU A 459 14.87 -4.31 -10.46
C LEU A 459 15.56 -4.54 -9.10
N PRO A 460 15.52 -3.57 -8.17
CA PRO A 460 16.09 -3.73 -6.83
C PRO A 460 15.48 -4.93 -6.09
N GLY A 461 16.33 -5.85 -5.62
CA GLY A 461 15.91 -7.07 -4.93
C GLY A 461 15.68 -8.29 -5.83
N LEU A 462 15.71 -8.11 -7.14
CA LEU A 462 15.74 -9.19 -8.13
C LEU A 462 17.20 -9.42 -8.55
N ASP A 463 17.74 -10.61 -8.26
CA ASP A 463 19.09 -10.98 -8.69
C ASP A 463 19.04 -11.43 -10.15
N THR A 464 19.73 -10.70 -11.01
CA THR A 464 19.77 -10.93 -12.46
C THR A 464 20.83 -11.97 -12.85
N ASN A 465 21.65 -12.43 -11.90
CA ASN A 465 22.70 -13.42 -12.14
C ASN A 465 22.19 -14.87 -12.04
N HIS A 466 20.94 -15.07 -11.60
CA HIS A 466 20.33 -16.38 -11.43
C HIS A 466 19.00 -16.44 -12.19
N ASN A 467 19.05 -17.04 -13.39
CA ASN A 467 17.91 -17.22 -14.30
C ASN A 467 16.76 -18.06 -13.72
N THR A 468 16.89 -18.59 -12.50
CA THR A 468 15.90 -19.42 -11.81
C THR A 468 15.44 -18.82 -10.47
N SER A 469 15.67 -17.51 -10.26
CA SER A 469 15.32 -16.84 -9.00
C SER A 469 13.82 -16.56 -8.88
N LEU A 470 13.20 -17.06 -7.81
CA LEU A 470 11.84 -16.78 -7.34
C LEU A 470 11.78 -15.62 -6.33
N LYS A 471 12.85 -14.83 -6.20
CA LYS A 471 12.83 -13.64 -5.34
C LYS A 471 11.73 -12.68 -5.80
N LEU A 472 10.91 -12.27 -4.85
CA LEU A 472 9.79 -11.39 -5.09
C LEU A 472 10.23 -9.94 -5.23
N PHE A 473 9.58 -9.21 -6.14
CA PHE A 473 9.72 -7.77 -6.25
C PHE A 473 9.28 -7.10 -4.95
N LYS A 474 10.20 -6.40 -4.29
CA LYS A 474 9.92 -5.65 -3.06
C LYS A 474 9.64 -4.20 -3.41
N GLN A 475 8.38 -3.81 -3.35
CA GLN A 475 8.02 -2.39 -3.40
C GLN A 475 8.33 -1.75 -2.04
N ALA A 476 9.28 -0.82 -2.03
CA ALA A 476 9.63 -0.11 -0.81
C ALA A 476 8.46 0.80 -0.37
N ILE A 477 7.96 0.57 0.84
CA ILE A 477 6.99 1.48 1.48
C ILE A 477 7.78 2.65 2.06
N THR A 478 7.57 3.85 1.50
CA THR A 478 8.11 5.09 2.07
C THR A 478 7.35 5.45 3.32
N ASP A 479 8.07 5.64 4.42
CA ASP A 479 7.58 6.14 5.71
C ASP A 479 6.28 5.47 6.21
N PRO A 480 6.33 4.18 6.60
CA PRO A 480 5.13 3.41 6.92
C PRO A 480 4.32 3.99 8.09
N HIS A 481 4.93 4.74 9.02
CA HIS A 481 4.25 5.34 10.17
C HIS A 481 3.44 6.60 9.84
N SER A 482 3.67 7.22 8.67
CA SER A 482 2.81 8.33 8.20
C SER A 482 1.58 7.84 7.43
N LYS A 483 1.52 6.53 7.13
CA LYS A 483 0.40 5.90 6.43
C LYS A 483 -0.55 5.21 7.39
N VAL A 484 -1.84 5.34 7.08
CA VAL A 484 -2.91 4.73 7.84
C VAL A 484 -3.86 3.98 6.93
N ARG A 485 -4.47 2.95 7.47
CA ARG A 485 -5.48 2.11 6.83
C ARG A 485 -6.85 2.47 7.37
N ALA A 486 -7.83 2.52 6.49
CA ALA A 486 -9.23 2.69 6.85
C ALA A 486 -10.10 1.67 6.11
N LEU A 487 -11.28 1.44 6.68
CA LEU A 487 -12.33 0.60 6.12
C LEU A 487 -13.59 1.44 5.97
N VAL A 488 -13.98 1.72 4.74
CA VAL A 488 -15.19 2.48 4.40
C VAL A 488 -16.31 1.50 4.10
N ARG A 489 -17.51 1.79 4.61
CA ARG A 489 -18.71 1.01 4.31
C ARG A 489 -19.68 1.87 3.51
N LEU A 490 -20.04 1.38 2.33
CA LEU A 490 -21.13 1.93 1.54
C LEU A 490 -22.31 0.96 1.69
N THR A 491 -23.39 1.44 2.28
CA THR A 491 -24.63 0.70 2.44
C THR A 491 -25.35 0.51 1.11
N LEU A 492 -26.39 -0.33 1.08
CA LEU A 492 -27.25 -0.43 -0.10
C LEU A 492 -27.93 0.89 -0.45
N GLU A 493 -28.31 1.69 0.57
CA GLU A 493 -28.96 2.97 0.33
C GLU A 493 -27.97 3.98 -0.26
N ASP A 494 -26.73 4.02 0.26
CA ASP A 494 -25.67 4.87 -0.30
C ASP A 494 -25.44 4.55 -1.79
N ILE A 495 -25.35 3.27 -2.13
CA ILE A 495 -25.14 2.83 -3.53
C ILE A 495 -26.36 3.18 -4.42
N LYS A 496 -27.57 3.12 -3.87
CA LYS A 496 -28.79 3.51 -4.56
C LYS A 496 -28.82 5.02 -4.81
N ASN A 497 -28.48 5.84 -3.81
CA ASN A 497 -28.36 7.29 -3.93
C ASN A 497 -27.32 7.67 -4.99
N LEU A 498 -26.15 7.01 -4.98
CA LEU A 498 -25.12 7.20 -6.01
C LEU A 498 -25.63 6.86 -7.41
N ARG A 499 -26.46 5.80 -7.55
CA ARG A 499 -27.07 5.44 -8.83
C ARG A 499 -28.05 6.50 -9.30
N GLU A 500 -28.94 6.96 -8.42
CA GLU A 500 -29.95 7.98 -8.74
C GLU A 500 -29.30 9.30 -9.15
N ARG A 501 -28.24 9.72 -8.44
CA ARG A 501 -27.42 10.89 -8.82
C ARG A 501 -26.88 10.79 -10.24
N VAL A 502 -26.35 9.63 -10.63
CA VAL A 502 -25.80 9.41 -11.97
C VAL A 502 -26.89 9.43 -13.04
N LEU A 503 -28.05 8.83 -12.76
CA LEU A 503 -29.20 8.85 -13.66
C LEU A 503 -29.70 10.29 -13.89
N TYR A 504 -29.79 11.09 -12.83
CA TYR A 504 -30.14 12.51 -12.93
C TYR A 504 -29.14 13.27 -13.81
N GLN A 505 -27.83 13.08 -13.61
CA GLN A 505 -26.81 13.75 -14.43
C GLN A 505 -26.86 13.35 -15.91
N ILE A 506 -27.18 12.08 -16.21
CA ILE A 506 -27.35 11.60 -17.59
C ILE A 506 -28.53 12.31 -18.26
N GLU A 507 -29.65 12.47 -17.53
CA GLU A 507 -30.84 13.16 -18.02
C GLU A 507 -30.58 14.66 -18.20
N GLU A 508 -29.97 15.33 -17.22
CA GLU A 508 -29.66 16.75 -17.25
C GLU A 508 -28.73 17.12 -18.41
N LEU A 509 -27.69 16.32 -18.65
CA LEU A 509 -26.70 16.54 -19.71
C LEU A 509 -27.16 16.02 -21.09
N HIS A 510 -28.37 15.47 -21.18
CA HIS A 510 -28.95 14.87 -22.39
C HIS A 510 -27.99 13.87 -23.06
N LEU A 511 -27.30 13.06 -22.25
CA LEU A 511 -26.35 12.09 -22.75
C LEU A 511 -27.08 10.92 -23.42
N ASP A 512 -26.74 10.68 -24.67
CA ASP A 512 -27.30 9.57 -25.42
C ASP A 512 -26.78 8.22 -24.89
N LYS A 513 -27.71 7.38 -24.46
CA LYS A 513 -27.42 6.07 -23.88
C LYS A 513 -26.92 5.06 -24.92
N GLU A 514 -27.22 5.26 -26.20
CA GLU A 514 -26.73 4.38 -27.27
C GLU A 514 -25.26 4.63 -27.57
N THR A 515 -24.85 5.89 -27.67
CA THR A 515 -23.44 6.26 -27.93
C THR A 515 -22.56 6.25 -26.67
N ARG A 516 -23.14 6.40 -25.47
CA ARG A 516 -22.42 6.38 -24.18
C ARG A 516 -23.07 5.44 -23.15
N PRO A 517 -22.98 4.12 -23.35
CA PRO A 517 -23.56 3.16 -22.42
C PRO A 517 -22.83 3.18 -21.07
N MET A 518 -23.58 3.38 -19.99
CA MET A 518 -23.07 3.43 -18.62
C MET A 518 -23.38 2.13 -17.87
N HIS A 519 -22.35 1.52 -17.26
CA HIS A 519 -22.49 0.32 -16.46
C HIS A 519 -22.63 0.66 -14.97
N LEU A 520 -23.86 0.70 -14.46
CA LEU A 520 -24.17 1.21 -13.10
C LEU A 520 -24.29 0.11 -12.03
N SER A 521 -23.40 -0.90 -12.09
CA SER A 521 -23.34 -1.91 -11.03
C SER A 521 -22.86 -1.31 -9.71
N SER A 522 -23.22 -1.93 -8.59
CA SER A 522 -22.76 -1.52 -7.26
C SER A 522 -21.24 -1.42 -7.18
N PHE A 523 -20.53 -2.33 -7.84
CA PHE A 523 -19.06 -2.30 -7.94
C PHE A 523 -18.55 -1.03 -8.64
N VAL A 524 -19.11 -0.67 -9.80
CA VAL A 524 -18.68 0.51 -10.56
C VAL A 524 -18.96 1.79 -9.80
N LEU A 525 -20.16 1.92 -9.22
CA LEU A 525 -20.55 3.11 -8.45
C LEU A 525 -19.65 3.30 -7.21
N ALA A 526 -19.47 2.25 -6.41
CA ALA A 526 -18.61 2.30 -5.23
C ALA A 526 -17.15 2.59 -5.60
N TYR A 527 -16.64 1.95 -6.65
CA TYR A 527 -15.25 2.15 -7.08
C TYR A 527 -15.03 3.57 -7.60
N ALA A 528 -15.90 4.06 -8.49
CA ALA A 528 -15.79 5.41 -9.02
C ALA A 528 -15.88 6.47 -7.91
N TYR A 529 -16.76 6.27 -6.94
CA TYR A 529 -16.97 7.22 -5.85
C TYR A 529 -15.74 7.32 -4.95
N VAL A 530 -15.21 6.18 -4.50
CA VAL A 530 -13.99 6.13 -3.69
C VAL A 530 -12.79 6.64 -4.48
N PHE A 531 -12.69 6.34 -5.77
CA PHE A 531 -11.62 6.85 -6.63
C PHE A 531 -11.60 8.38 -6.68
N VAL A 532 -12.75 9.02 -6.88
CA VAL A 532 -12.87 10.49 -6.87
C VAL A 532 -12.49 11.05 -5.49
N CYS A 533 -12.91 10.42 -4.40
CA CYS A 533 -12.56 10.85 -3.06
C CYS A 533 -11.05 10.73 -2.79
N ILE A 534 -10.41 9.63 -3.20
CA ILE A 534 -8.95 9.45 -3.10
C ILE A 534 -8.23 10.52 -3.92
N PHE A 535 -8.68 10.75 -5.15
CA PHE A 535 -8.07 11.75 -6.04
C PHE A 535 -8.10 13.14 -5.40
N LYS A 536 -9.26 13.57 -4.89
CA LYS A 536 -9.44 14.88 -4.25
C LYS A 536 -8.65 14.99 -2.94
N ALA A 537 -8.65 13.95 -2.11
CA ALA A 537 -7.92 13.91 -0.85
C ALA A 537 -6.41 14.03 -1.02
N LYS A 538 -5.87 13.55 -2.15
CA LYS A 538 -4.46 13.69 -2.52
C LYS A 538 -4.08 15.06 -3.09
N GLY A 539 -5.07 15.91 -3.39
CA GLY A 539 -4.83 17.23 -3.96
C GLY A 539 -4.15 17.20 -5.33
N LEU A 540 -4.44 16.17 -6.14
CA LEU A 540 -3.79 16.00 -7.44
C LEU A 540 -4.18 17.13 -8.42
N GLY A 541 -3.18 17.64 -9.13
CA GLY A 541 -3.28 18.68 -10.14
C GLY A 541 -3.20 18.14 -11.57
N ARG A 542 -3.13 19.06 -12.52
CA ARG A 542 -3.17 18.80 -13.97
C ARG A 542 -1.99 17.97 -14.48
N ASP A 543 -0.82 18.13 -13.87
CA ASP A 543 0.42 17.47 -14.31
C ASP A 543 0.58 16.05 -13.75
N ASP A 544 -0.24 15.67 -12.76
CA ASP A 544 -0.19 14.37 -12.13
C ASP A 544 -0.58 13.25 -13.11
N LYS A 545 0.03 12.08 -12.93
CA LYS A 545 -0.29 10.91 -13.75
C LYS A 545 -1.24 10.02 -12.97
N VAL A 546 -2.39 9.73 -13.56
CA VAL A 546 -3.42 8.91 -12.91
C VAL A 546 -3.80 7.74 -13.82
N VAL A 547 -3.81 6.55 -13.23
CA VAL A 547 -4.22 5.31 -13.88
C VAL A 547 -5.33 4.69 -13.06
N LEU A 548 -6.44 4.41 -13.73
CA LEU A 548 -7.54 3.64 -13.19
C LEU A 548 -7.44 2.21 -13.75
N GLY A 549 -7.53 1.21 -12.87
CA GLY A 549 -7.45 -0.18 -13.29
C GLY A 549 -8.34 -1.14 -12.54
N LEU A 550 -8.64 -2.27 -13.16
CA LEU A 550 -9.30 -3.41 -12.54
C LEU A 550 -8.77 -4.72 -13.12
N THR A 551 -8.94 -5.80 -12.37
CA THR A 551 -8.65 -7.17 -12.83
C THR A 551 -9.96 -7.89 -13.12
N ALA A 552 -10.10 -8.47 -14.30
CA ALA A 552 -11.28 -9.23 -14.68
C ALA A 552 -11.08 -10.73 -14.40
N ASP A 553 -12.08 -11.40 -13.82
CA ASP A 553 -12.16 -12.87 -13.77
C ASP A 553 -12.47 -13.41 -15.17
N CYS A 554 -11.56 -14.25 -15.67
CA CYS A 554 -11.62 -14.81 -17.01
C CYS A 554 -12.44 -16.10 -17.07
N ARG A 555 -12.75 -16.74 -15.92
CA ARG A 555 -13.31 -18.10 -15.90
C ARG A 555 -14.59 -18.24 -16.74
N ALA A 556 -15.62 -17.49 -16.38
CA ALA A 556 -16.91 -17.52 -17.09
C ALA A 556 -16.80 -17.08 -18.56
N ARG A 557 -15.82 -16.24 -18.89
CA ARG A 557 -15.62 -15.70 -20.25
C ARG A 557 -14.89 -16.67 -21.18
N LEU A 558 -14.11 -17.59 -20.58
CA LEU A 558 -13.35 -18.62 -21.28
C LEU A 558 -13.98 -20.01 -21.15
N GLY A 559 -15.17 -20.12 -20.53
CA GLY A 559 -15.81 -21.42 -20.27
C GLY A 559 -15.04 -22.31 -19.29
N ILE A 560 -14.17 -21.73 -18.46
CA ILE A 560 -13.41 -22.45 -17.43
C ILE A 560 -14.31 -22.64 -16.20
N PRO A 561 -14.28 -23.81 -15.52
CA PRO A 561 -15.04 -24.05 -14.31
C PRO A 561 -14.84 -22.98 -13.24
N GLU A 562 -15.93 -22.62 -12.57
CA GLU A 562 -15.91 -21.55 -11.56
C GLU A 562 -14.95 -21.84 -10.40
N ASN A 563 -14.83 -23.12 -10.06
CA ASN A 563 -13.97 -23.68 -9.02
C ASN A 563 -12.54 -24.00 -9.50
N TYR A 564 -12.13 -23.57 -10.70
CA TYR A 564 -10.74 -23.69 -11.17
C TYR A 564 -9.75 -23.12 -10.16
N PHE A 565 -8.73 -23.92 -9.82
CA PHE A 565 -7.67 -23.56 -8.88
C PHE A 565 -6.40 -23.07 -9.59
N GLY A 566 -6.15 -21.77 -9.49
CA GLY A 566 -5.03 -21.07 -10.10
C GLY A 566 -5.42 -19.65 -10.48
N CYS A 567 -4.45 -18.83 -10.86
CA CYS A 567 -4.77 -17.52 -11.39
C CYS A 567 -5.57 -17.66 -12.69
N CYS A 568 -6.70 -16.96 -12.81
CA CYS A 568 -7.45 -16.84 -14.06
C CYS A 568 -8.01 -15.42 -14.20
N VAL A 569 -7.12 -14.43 -14.14
CA VAL A 569 -7.47 -13.01 -14.14
C VAL A 569 -6.59 -12.20 -15.08
N MET A 570 -7.16 -11.20 -15.76
CA MET A 570 -6.41 -10.30 -16.65
C MET A 570 -6.56 -8.83 -16.21
N PRO A 571 -5.47 -8.04 -16.13
CA PRO A 571 -5.54 -6.65 -15.75
C PRO A 571 -5.93 -5.74 -16.93
N PHE A 572 -6.68 -4.70 -16.62
CA PHE A 572 -7.07 -3.66 -17.56
C PHE A 572 -6.81 -2.30 -16.92
N PHE A 573 -6.12 -1.44 -17.67
CA PHE A 573 -5.75 -0.10 -17.25
C PHE A 573 -6.26 0.94 -18.24
N VAL A 574 -6.58 2.12 -17.72
CA VAL A 574 -6.85 3.33 -18.51
C VAL A 574 -6.15 4.51 -17.87
N HIS A 575 -5.46 5.30 -18.68
CA HIS A 575 -4.92 6.58 -18.26
C HIS A 575 -6.07 7.57 -18.10
N MET A 576 -6.08 8.27 -16.98
CA MET A 576 -7.04 9.30 -16.66
C MET A 576 -6.38 10.67 -16.82
N ASP A 577 -7.09 11.60 -17.42
CA ASP A 577 -6.75 13.01 -17.35
C ASP A 577 -7.21 13.57 -16.00
N PRO A 578 -6.30 14.07 -15.15
CA PRO A 578 -6.65 14.65 -13.84
C PRO A 578 -7.76 15.71 -13.93
N GLU A 579 -7.80 16.53 -14.99
CA GLU A 579 -8.82 17.57 -15.14
C GLU A 579 -10.23 16.97 -15.22
N THR A 580 -10.37 15.82 -15.87
CA THR A 580 -11.68 15.14 -16.01
C THR A 580 -12.23 14.62 -14.69
N VAL A 581 -11.40 14.46 -13.66
CA VAL A 581 -11.80 13.99 -12.33
C VAL A 581 -12.15 15.15 -11.40
N VAL A 582 -11.50 16.30 -11.55
CA VAL A 582 -11.73 17.51 -10.74
C VAL A 582 -13.02 18.23 -11.12
N GLN A 583 -13.44 18.12 -12.38
CA GLN A 583 -14.68 18.72 -12.88
C GLN A 583 -15.92 18.30 -12.07
N GLU A 584 -16.97 19.10 -12.15
CA GLU A 584 -18.26 18.85 -11.47
C GLU A 584 -18.84 17.46 -11.79
N ASN A 585 -18.67 17.03 -13.05
CA ASN A 585 -19.09 15.71 -13.54
C ASN A 585 -18.02 14.62 -13.37
N GLY A 586 -17.01 14.82 -12.53
CA GLY A 586 -15.88 13.90 -12.37
C GLY A 586 -16.30 12.48 -11.98
N PHE A 587 -17.35 12.32 -11.16
CA PHE A 587 -17.89 11.01 -10.82
C PHE A 587 -18.46 10.27 -12.04
N LEU A 588 -19.27 10.94 -12.85
CA LEU A 588 -19.82 10.40 -14.10
C LEU A 588 -18.71 10.05 -15.10
N ASN A 589 -17.70 10.91 -15.25
CA ASN A 589 -16.56 10.69 -16.14
C ASN A 589 -15.77 9.42 -15.74
N VAL A 590 -15.57 9.18 -14.45
CA VAL A 590 -14.90 7.96 -13.96
C VAL A 590 -15.76 6.72 -14.25
N ILE A 591 -17.09 6.80 -14.09
CA ILE A 591 -18.02 5.70 -14.44
C ILE A 591 -17.96 5.40 -15.94
N GLU A 592 -17.92 6.41 -16.80
CA GLU A 592 -17.79 6.23 -18.25
C GLU A 592 -16.51 5.46 -18.59
N ARG A 593 -15.39 5.83 -17.97
CA ARG A 593 -14.09 5.18 -18.16
C ARG A 593 -14.11 3.72 -17.68
N LEU A 594 -14.73 3.44 -16.53
CA LEU A 594 -14.93 2.06 -16.05
C LEU A 594 -15.84 1.25 -16.98
N SER A 595 -16.90 1.87 -17.49
CA SER A 595 -17.83 1.24 -18.44
C SER A 595 -17.11 0.86 -19.74
N GLY A 596 -16.22 1.72 -20.23
CA GLY A 596 -15.35 1.43 -21.37
C GLY A 596 -14.39 0.25 -21.12
N ILE A 597 -13.83 0.12 -19.91
CA ILE A 597 -13.02 -1.06 -19.53
C ILE A 597 -13.90 -2.32 -19.55
N ILE A 598 -15.08 -2.28 -18.95
CA ILE A 598 -15.99 -3.44 -18.89
C ILE A 598 -16.43 -3.86 -20.31
N ALA A 599 -16.71 -2.90 -21.20
CA ALA A 599 -17.01 -3.18 -22.60
C ALA A 599 -15.85 -3.91 -23.31
N ARG A 600 -14.60 -3.47 -23.09
CA ARG A 600 -13.40 -4.18 -23.62
C ARG A 600 -13.29 -5.60 -23.07
N VAL A 601 -13.48 -5.77 -21.76
CA VAL A 601 -13.47 -7.08 -21.09
C VAL A 601 -14.51 -8.03 -21.68
N ASN A 602 -15.71 -7.53 -21.98
CA ASN A 602 -16.79 -8.34 -22.54
C ASN A 602 -16.60 -8.62 -24.04
N LYS A 603 -15.91 -7.74 -24.76
CA LYS A 603 -15.57 -7.96 -26.18
C LYS A 603 -14.51 -9.05 -26.36
N GLY A 604 -13.49 -9.07 -25.50
CA GLY A 604 -12.43 -10.07 -25.52
C GLY A 604 -11.51 -9.93 -24.31
N VAL A 605 -11.65 -10.84 -23.34
CA VAL A 605 -10.89 -10.75 -22.07
C VAL A 605 -9.39 -11.02 -22.24
N LEU A 606 -9.00 -11.70 -23.31
CA LEU A 606 -7.60 -11.96 -23.68
C LEU A 606 -7.09 -11.00 -24.78
N ASP A 607 -7.90 -10.02 -25.21
CA ASP A 607 -7.46 -9.04 -26.20
C ASP A 607 -6.30 -8.22 -25.64
N GLY A 608 -5.16 -8.28 -26.33
CA GLY A 608 -3.93 -7.64 -25.89
C GLY A 608 -3.27 -8.31 -24.69
N ALA A 609 -3.51 -9.62 -24.48
CA ALA A 609 -2.88 -10.39 -23.41
C ALA A 609 -1.35 -10.28 -23.46
N LYS A 610 -0.74 -10.46 -24.64
CA LYS A 610 0.73 -10.41 -24.83
C LYS A 610 1.36 -9.12 -24.29
N GLU A 611 0.63 -8.01 -24.35
CA GLU A 611 1.11 -6.68 -23.96
C GLU A 611 0.86 -6.34 -22.48
N LYS A 612 0.05 -7.10 -21.73
CA LYS A 612 -0.37 -6.74 -20.36
C LYS A 612 0.78 -6.55 -19.38
N PHE A 613 1.77 -7.41 -19.48
CA PHE A 613 2.97 -7.28 -18.66
C PHE A 613 3.70 -5.96 -18.96
N ALA A 614 3.89 -5.66 -20.25
CA ALA A 614 4.54 -4.43 -20.68
C ALA A 614 3.73 -3.18 -20.31
N GLU A 615 2.40 -3.21 -20.47
CA GLU A 615 1.49 -2.15 -20.02
C GLU A 615 1.66 -1.87 -18.52
N PHE A 616 1.69 -2.91 -17.69
CA PHE A 616 1.89 -2.78 -16.25
C PHE A 616 3.27 -2.18 -15.91
N MET A 617 4.33 -2.68 -16.56
CA MET A 617 5.70 -2.22 -16.32
C MET A 617 5.99 -0.81 -16.86
N ALA A 618 5.20 -0.32 -17.82
CA ALA A 618 5.30 1.02 -18.36
C ALA A 618 4.74 2.12 -17.43
N ILE A 619 4.00 1.75 -16.37
CA ILE A 619 3.44 2.69 -15.42
C ILE A 619 4.57 3.37 -14.63
N ARG A 620 4.65 4.70 -14.78
CA ARG A 620 5.74 5.50 -14.20
C ARG A 620 5.65 5.52 -12.66
N PRO A 621 6.78 5.42 -11.94
CA PRO A 621 6.81 5.73 -10.50
C PRO A 621 6.23 7.13 -10.23
N GLY A 622 5.47 7.26 -9.14
CA GLY A 622 4.77 8.51 -8.81
C GLY A 622 3.39 8.66 -9.46
N THR A 623 3.02 7.80 -10.42
CA THR A 623 1.64 7.72 -10.92
C THR A 623 0.71 7.29 -9.79
N LEU A 624 -0.41 8.01 -9.58
CA LEU A 624 -1.52 7.47 -8.80
C LEU A 624 -2.17 6.36 -9.60
N MET A 625 -1.87 5.12 -9.24
CA MET A 625 -2.51 3.94 -9.79
C MET A 625 -3.48 3.39 -8.76
N VAL A 626 -4.77 3.47 -9.03
CA VAL A 626 -5.79 2.84 -8.19
C VAL A 626 -6.26 1.58 -8.91
N THR A 627 -6.13 0.46 -8.23
CA THR A 627 -6.60 -0.86 -8.66
C THR A 627 -7.40 -1.51 -7.55
N VAL A 628 -8.20 -2.53 -7.87
CA VAL A 628 -9.02 -3.23 -6.87
C VAL A 628 -8.49 -4.63 -6.60
N SER A 629 -8.35 -4.97 -5.32
CA SER A 629 -8.10 -6.33 -4.84
C SER A 629 -9.39 -6.90 -4.22
N GLY A 630 -9.83 -8.06 -4.70
CA GLY A 630 -11.06 -8.69 -4.23
C GLY A 630 -12.30 -8.32 -5.03
N SER A 631 -13.44 -8.86 -4.60
CA SER A 631 -14.75 -8.60 -5.19
C SER A 631 -15.84 -8.90 -4.15
N PRO A 632 -16.92 -8.10 -4.06
CA PRO A 632 -18.08 -8.41 -3.25
C PRO A 632 -18.76 -9.75 -3.60
N GLN A 633 -18.45 -10.33 -4.75
CA GLN A 633 -19.00 -11.63 -5.17
C GLN A 633 -18.27 -12.82 -4.52
N PHE A 634 -17.08 -12.62 -3.96
CA PHE A 634 -16.29 -13.73 -3.41
C PHE A 634 -16.77 -14.22 -2.05
N GLN A 635 -17.63 -13.45 -1.37
CA GLN A 635 -18.29 -13.84 -0.13
C GLN A 635 -17.27 -14.25 0.96
N ILE A 636 -16.17 -13.51 1.07
CA ILE A 636 -15.06 -13.80 1.97
C ILE A 636 -15.46 -13.86 3.45
N TYR A 637 -16.48 -13.10 3.87
CA TYR A 637 -17.05 -13.13 5.21
C TYR A 637 -17.85 -14.40 5.51
N LYS A 638 -18.20 -15.22 4.51
CA LYS A 638 -18.83 -16.54 4.73
C LYS A 638 -17.87 -17.62 5.24
N ALA A 639 -16.65 -17.25 5.60
CA ALA A 639 -15.69 -18.10 6.31
C ALA A 639 -16.11 -18.33 7.78
N ASP A 640 -17.24 -19.01 7.99
CA ASP A 640 -17.74 -19.35 9.32
C ASP A 640 -17.18 -20.70 9.78
N PHE A 641 -16.23 -20.68 10.72
CA PHE A 641 -15.63 -21.87 11.32
C PHE A 641 -16.57 -22.57 12.33
N GLY A 642 -17.81 -22.12 12.49
CA GLY A 642 -18.74 -22.58 13.52
C GLY A 642 -18.80 -21.65 14.74
N TRP A 643 -18.03 -20.55 14.73
CA TRP A 643 -18.06 -19.51 15.77
C TRP A 643 -18.72 -18.22 15.29
N GLY A 644 -19.34 -18.25 14.11
CA GLY A 644 -19.84 -17.08 13.42
C GLY A 644 -18.86 -16.54 12.37
N MET A 645 -19.37 -15.61 11.56
CA MET A 645 -18.61 -14.93 10.52
C MET A 645 -17.48 -14.06 11.12
N PRO A 646 -16.39 -13.78 10.36
CA PRO A 646 -15.37 -12.84 10.80
C PRO A 646 -15.99 -11.49 11.14
N ARG A 647 -15.53 -10.86 12.22
CA ARG A 647 -15.88 -9.48 12.58
C ARG A 647 -15.33 -8.47 11.57
N LYS A 648 -14.14 -8.75 11.05
CA LYS A 648 -13.43 -7.94 10.05
C LYS A 648 -12.54 -8.84 9.21
N VAL A 649 -12.52 -8.59 7.91
CA VAL A 649 -11.51 -9.10 6.98
C VAL A 649 -10.69 -7.91 6.48
N GLU A 650 -9.39 -7.94 6.74
CA GLU A 650 -8.46 -6.91 6.30
C GLU A 650 -7.52 -7.46 5.22
N THR A 651 -7.12 -6.60 4.29
CA THR A 651 -6.11 -6.91 3.26
C THR A 651 -4.86 -6.07 3.49
N PRO A 652 -3.89 -6.52 4.31
CA PRO A 652 -2.70 -5.74 4.61
C PRO A 652 -1.90 -5.34 3.37
N SER A 653 -1.74 -6.27 2.42
CA SER A 653 -0.89 -6.11 1.23
C SER A 653 -1.26 -4.95 0.31
N ILE A 654 -2.44 -4.32 0.47
CA ILE A 654 -2.78 -3.10 -0.29
C ILE A 654 -1.85 -1.93 0.00
N ASP A 655 -1.17 -1.91 1.16
CA ASP A 655 -0.18 -0.87 1.47
C ASP A 655 1.10 -0.97 0.62
N LYS A 656 1.41 -2.16 0.11
CA LYS A 656 2.53 -2.47 -0.79
C LYS A 656 2.14 -2.26 -2.25
N THR A 657 0.94 -2.70 -2.66
CA THR A 657 0.50 -2.66 -4.06
C THR A 657 -0.08 -1.31 -4.48
N GLY A 658 -0.56 -0.49 -3.53
CA GLY A 658 -1.29 0.74 -3.83
C GLY A 658 -2.74 0.52 -4.30
N SER A 659 -3.22 -0.73 -4.22
CA SER A 659 -4.62 -1.07 -4.53
C SER A 659 -5.57 -0.59 -3.41
N ILE A 660 -6.87 -0.59 -3.69
CA ILE A 660 -7.92 -0.66 -2.66
C ILE A 660 -8.42 -2.11 -2.56
N SER A 661 -8.94 -2.53 -1.41
CA SER A 661 -9.67 -3.79 -1.31
C SER A 661 -11.17 -3.54 -1.44
N MET A 662 -11.91 -4.40 -2.13
CA MET A 662 -13.37 -4.34 -2.17
C MET A 662 -13.98 -5.71 -1.89
N GLN A 663 -14.89 -5.76 -0.93
CA GLN A 663 -15.55 -6.98 -0.47
C GLN A 663 -17.00 -6.68 -0.06
N GLU A 664 -17.79 -7.72 0.15
CA GLU A 664 -19.14 -7.57 0.67
C GLU A 664 -19.10 -7.05 2.11
N ASN A 665 -20.17 -6.37 2.52
CA ASN A 665 -20.29 -5.86 3.88
C ASN A 665 -20.40 -7.01 4.91
N ALA A 666 -19.72 -6.87 6.04
CA ALA A 666 -19.62 -7.88 7.09
C ALA A 666 -20.97 -8.22 7.75
N ASP A 667 -21.92 -7.28 7.75
CA ASP A 667 -23.21 -7.43 8.43
C ASP A 667 -24.26 -8.24 7.63
N GLY A 668 -23.92 -8.66 6.41
CA GLY A 668 -24.82 -9.41 5.53
C GLY A 668 -26.03 -8.62 5.02
N ARG A 669 -26.14 -7.31 5.30
CA ARG A 669 -27.26 -6.46 4.84
C ARG A 669 -27.08 -5.95 3.41
N GLY A 670 -26.06 -6.43 2.71
CA GLY A 670 -25.63 -5.91 1.43
C GLY A 670 -24.79 -4.64 1.56
N GLY A 671 -24.40 -4.07 0.42
CA GLY A 671 -23.44 -2.98 0.35
C GLY A 671 -22.01 -3.48 0.07
N ILE A 672 -21.06 -2.55 0.15
CA ILE A 672 -19.66 -2.80 -0.18
C ILE A 672 -18.77 -2.22 0.90
N GLU A 673 -17.80 -3.01 1.34
CA GLU A 673 -16.75 -2.58 2.24
C GLU A 673 -15.46 -2.36 1.43
N ILE A 674 -14.87 -1.17 1.57
CA ILE A 674 -13.67 -0.74 0.84
C ILE A 674 -12.53 -0.47 1.82
N GLY A 675 -11.43 -1.20 1.69
CA GLY A 675 -10.20 -0.95 2.43
C GLY A 675 -9.22 -0.12 1.61
N LEU A 676 -8.60 0.88 2.21
CA LEU A 676 -7.62 1.74 1.52
C LEU A 676 -6.55 2.24 2.48
N VAL A 677 -5.43 2.69 1.90
CA VAL A 677 -4.27 3.23 2.64
C VAL A 677 -3.89 4.59 2.07
N LEU A 678 -3.84 5.60 2.94
CA LEU A 678 -3.46 6.98 2.62
C LEU A 678 -2.51 7.53 3.68
N LEU A 679 -1.90 8.68 3.43
CA LEU A 679 -1.22 9.43 4.48
C LEU A 679 -2.23 9.92 5.52
N LYS A 680 -1.81 10.11 6.78
CA LYS A 680 -2.69 10.56 7.87
C LYS A 680 -3.54 11.79 7.49
N HIS A 681 -2.92 12.84 6.96
CA HIS A 681 -3.65 14.06 6.57
C HIS A 681 -4.57 13.85 5.36
N GLU A 682 -4.17 13.01 4.39
CA GLU A 682 -5.01 12.65 3.23
C GLU A 682 -6.24 11.86 3.70
N MET A 683 -6.09 10.98 4.70
CA MET A 683 -7.18 10.15 5.22
C MET A 683 -8.28 10.99 5.88
N GLU A 684 -7.91 12.04 6.62
CA GLU A 684 -8.90 12.96 7.22
C GLU A 684 -9.72 13.68 6.15
N ILE A 685 -9.08 14.19 5.10
CA ILE A 685 -9.76 14.83 3.97
C ILE A 685 -10.67 13.82 3.27
N PHE A 686 -10.14 12.62 2.99
CA PHE A 686 -10.88 11.54 2.36
C PHE A 686 -12.16 11.17 3.13
N LYS A 687 -12.09 11.05 4.46
CA LYS A 687 -13.26 10.78 5.30
C LYS A 687 -14.32 11.88 5.22
N SER A 688 -13.91 13.15 5.23
CA SER A 688 -14.82 14.28 5.06
C SER A 688 -15.55 14.20 3.72
N LEU A 689 -14.80 13.95 2.64
CA LEU A 689 -15.35 13.83 1.29
C LEU A 689 -16.37 12.68 1.14
N VAL A 690 -16.11 11.55 1.81
CA VAL A 690 -17.03 10.40 1.81
C VAL A 690 -18.33 10.73 2.55
N VAL A 691 -18.27 11.46 3.66
CA VAL A 691 -19.47 11.82 4.43
C VAL A 691 -20.27 12.93 3.74
N GLU A 692 -19.60 13.93 3.17
CA GLU A 692 -20.25 15.06 2.49
C GLU A 692 -20.89 14.67 1.15
N GLY A 693 -20.38 13.61 0.51
CA GLY A 693 -20.78 13.24 -0.84
C GLY A 693 -21.82 12.12 -0.96
N LEU A 694 -22.27 11.53 0.15
CA LEU A 694 -23.25 10.44 0.23
C LEU A 694 -24.64 10.91 0.63
#